data_AF-A0AAD5KUD4-F1
#
_entry.id   AF-A0AAD5KUD4-F1
#
_cell.length_a   1.000
_cell.length_b   1.000
_cell.length_c   1.000
_cell.angle_alpha   90.00
_cell.angle_beta   90.00
_cell.angle_gamma   90.00
#
_symmetry.space_group_name_H-M   'P 1'
#
loop_
_entity.id
_entity.type
_entity.pdbx_description
1 polymer ?
#
loop_
_entity_poly.entity_id
_entity_poly.type
_entity_poly.pdbx_seq_one_letter_code
_entity_poly.pdbx_strand_id
1 'polypeptide(L)'
;MRYVMVPFVQATVTFSVVGKDTDGDGVSDAQEAKDGTDPNDPCSYLILSQDINVVGDTWKNADCDNDGVSNGQEIILGIDPWNIDSDGDGVPDGTEVADGTSPSDPCDYDADSQTLANVSSDWKALDCDEDGLTNEEELAAGTDPQEADTDGDGNSDGTDPHPLVPTATDDVTSVKAVNILANDDYLPGENTTITIVPTGTTAAGTIAVNPITGELKYIPTAGETDQTVTIVYEVCNGTVCDTASITINVVGVDTDGDGVSDAKELANGTDPNDPCSYNLADQSIQVVSEAWLALDCDGDGVTNGSEIIFGTNPKDGCDYEPANQDPTLVSAAWKSADCDSDGLNNATVGINPNGVKTDPLDADTDGDGVSDAQEAIDGTNPNNGCDYNQQPKWSKADCDNDGLTNGEELTGIDDPLTTADPNGVTTNPLNADTDGDGVSDAQEALDGTNPNNGCDYNPLSQVASNVSTAWSNGDCDNDGLTNGEELTGIDNPATTANPKGITTNPLDADTDNDEAIDGTDPNDSCDYRAASQDLTKVGSEWNNADCDNDGLTNAEEVTGIDDPATPADPDGIATNPLDTDTDGDGVSDAQEAIDGTDPTDVCDYNVSSQDLTKVEVTGIDDPSTPANPAGITTNPLDADTDGDGVSDAQEAIDGTNPNDVCDYRAASQDLTKVGSEWNSEDCDGTNPLNADTDGDWNPDNTDPNPKVPTATNDTVKAIEGFTIKANILANDDYLPNDGNTITQKGGTAAGVVSFDPLTGIMTYEPVAGETNVTIIYEVCQGTVCATATVTISIDKDTDGDGVGDAQEAIDGTSLTDPCDYNPANQLVDYVSDSWKDLDCDGTDPLNVDTDGDGVPDNLDKCPLVPGFNGMGCPITTDLNVTDINVPVKGSVATNDVVPAGQLMVLQ
;
A
#
# COMPACT_ATOMS: atom_id res chain seq x y z
N MET A 1 -20.78 64.97 48.59
CA MET A 1 -21.22 65.52 47.29
C MET A 1 -20.37 64.89 46.20
N ARG A 2 -20.89 63.88 45.51
CA ARG A 2 -20.87 63.67 44.06
C ARG A 2 -21.43 62.26 43.80
N TYR A 3 -22.37 62.23 42.86
CA TYR A 3 -23.11 61.08 42.38
C TYR A 3 -22.19 60.05 41.72
N VAL A 4 -22.51 58.77 41.89
CA VAL A 4 -22.37 57.77 40.83
C VAL A 4 -23.74 57.11 40.72
N MET A 5 -24.36 57.27 39.54
CA MET A 5 -25.59 56.57 39.18
C MET A 5 -25.22 55.14 38.81
N VAL A 6 -25.95 54.16 39.34
CA VAL A 6 -25.95 52.79 38.84
C VAL A 6 -27.37 52.57 38.29
N PRO A 7 -27.53 52.14 37.03
CA PRO A 7 -28.84 52.03 36.42
C PRO A 7 -29.61 50.86 37.03
N PHE A 8 -30.88 51.11 37.35
CA PHE A 8 -31.87 50.07 37.61
C PHE A 8 -32.06 49.28 36.31
N VAL A 9 -31.58 48.04 36.26
CA VAL A 9 -32.09 47.07 35.28
C VAL A 9 -33.42 46.59 35.84
N GLN A 10 -34.52 46.99 35.21
CA GLN A 10 -35.78 46.31 35.44
C GLN A 10 -35.63 44.91 34.85
N ALA A 11 -35.46 43.90 35.70
CA ALA A 11 -35.72 42.52 35.31
C ALA A 11 -37.22 42.43 35.04
N THR A 12 -37.60 42.48 33.76
CA THR A 12 -38.89 41.94 33.30
C THR A 12 -38.85 40.44 33.56
N VAL A 13 -39.40 40.02 34.70
CA VAL A 13 -39.83 38.64 34.87
C VAL A 13 -41.07 38.48 33.98
N THR A 14 -40.88 37.95 32.78
CA THR A 14 -41.98 37.37 32.01
C THR A 14 -42.43 36.13 32.78
N PHE A 15 -43.50 36.27 33.56
CA PHE A 15 -44.31 35.10 33.91
C PHE A 15 -44.86 34.55 32.59
N SER A 16 -44.31 33.43 32.13
CA SER A 16 -45.00 32.63 31.12
C SER A 16 -46.35 32.26 31.74
N VAL A 17 -47.43 32.68 31.10
CA VAL A 17 -48.76 32.21 31.49
C VAL A 17 -48.72 30.74 31.11
N VAL A 18 -48.45 29.84 32.06
CA VAL A 18 -48.56 28.40 31.83
C VAL A 18 -49.96 28.20 31.26
N GLY A 19 -50.03 27.87 29.98
CA GLY A 19 -51.29 27.53 29.34
C GLY A 19 -51.93 26.40 30.15
N LYS A 20 -53.24 26.19 29.96
CA LYS A 20 -53.80 24.93 30.46
C LYS A 20 -53.03 23.80 29.75
N ASP A 21 -52.51 22.88 30.54
CA ASP A 21 -51.87 21.63 30.15
C ASP A 21 -52.71 20.56 30.87
N THR A 22 -53.36 19.70 30.10
CA THR A 22 -54.50 18.89 30.57
C THR A 22 -54.08 17.49 30.97
N ASP A 23 -53.18 16.89 30.20
CA ASP A 23 -52.55 15.59 30.38
C ASP A 23 -51.17 15.69 31.04
N GLY A 24 -50.66 16.90 31.27
CA GLY A 24 -49.49 17.14 32.09
C GLY A 24 -48.20 16.71 31.40
N ASP A 25 -48.15 16.66 30.08
CA ASP A 25 -46.96 16.29 29.32
C ASP A 25 -45.94 17.42 29.18
N GLY A 26 -46.22 18.59 29.79
CA GLY A 26 -45.37 19.77 29.74
C GLY A 26 -45.57 20.62 28.48
N VAL A 27 -46.48 20.23 27.59
CA VAL A 27 -46.97 21.02 26.46
C VAL A 27 -48.33 21.61 26.83
N SER A 28 -48.58 22.86 26.45
CA SER A 28 -49.91 23.46 26.72
C SER A 28 -50.93 23.03 25.67
N ASP A 29 -52.22 22.91 26.05
CA ASP A 29 -53.36 22.64 25.16
C ASP A 29 -53.36 23.51 23.88
N ALA A 30 -52.87 24.75 24.00
CA ALA A 30 -52.82 25.72 22.92
C ALA A 30 -51.63 25.52 21.97
N GLN A 31 -50.56 24.89 22.44
CA GLN A 31 -49.38 24.53 21.67
C GLN A 31 -49.61 23.20 20.94
N GLU A 32 -50.18 22.20 21.62
CA GLU A 32 -50.61 20.93 21.01
C GLU A 32 -51.64 21.14 19.89
N ALA A 33 -52.58 22.08 20.07
CA ALA A 33 -53.52 22.45 19.02
C ALA A 33 -52.84 23.07 17.77
N LYS A 34 -51.63 23.63 17.91
CA LYS A 34 -50.81 24.08 16.75
C LYS A 34 -50.02 22.92 16.16
N ASP A 35 -49.49 22.05 17.02
CA ASP A 35 -48.62 20.94 16.66
C ASP A 35 -49.42 19.76 16.09
N GLY A 36 -50.74 19.74 16.30
CA GLY A 36 -51.65 18.71 15.82
C GLY A 36 -51.71 17.48 16.71
N THR A 37 -51.24 17.57 17.96
CA THR A 37 -51.26 16.50 18.96
C THR A 37 -52.52 16.57 19.84
N ASP A 38 -52.81 15.54 20.66
CA ASP A 38 -54.05 15.45 21.47
C ASP A 38 -53.85 15.97 22.91
N PRO A 39 -54.48 17.10 23.29
CA PRO A 39 -54.42 17.68 24.64
C PRO A 39 -55.06 16.88 25.77
N ASN A 40 -55.27 15.58 25.62
CA ASN A 40 -55.75 14.73 26.71
C ASN A 40 -55.01 13.40 26.76
N ASP A 41 -53.98 13.24 25.94
CA ASP A 41 -53.17 12.04 25.83
C ASP A 41 -51.73 12.40 26.21
N PRO A 42 -51.25 11.98 27.40
CA PRO A 42 -49.89 12.30 27.85
C PRO A 42 -48.81 11.74 26.94
N CYS A 43 -49.14 10.84 26.02
CA CYS A 43 -48.23 10.30 25.00
C CYS A 43 -48.54 10.89 23.62
N SER A 44 -49.08 12.10 23.55
CA SER A 44 -49.36 12.80 22.30
C SER A 44 -48.75 14.20 22.33
N TYR A 45 -47.44 14.27 22.08
CA TYR A 45 -46.71 15.53 21.95
C TYR A 45 -45.57 15.44 20.94
N LEU A 46 -45.07 16.60 20.53
CA LEU A 46 -43.77 16.69 19.85
C LEU A 46 -42.68 16.90 20.91
N ILE A 47 -41.64 16.07 20.92
CA ILE A 47 -40.53 16.14 21.89
C ILE A 47 -39.94 17.56 21.97
N LEU A 48 -39.79 18.25 20.84
CA LEU A 48 -39.28 19.64 20.80
C LEU A 48 -40.20 20.68 21.44
N SER A 49 -41.49 20.38 21.62
CA SER A 49 -42.46 21.26 22.27
C SER A 49 -42.58 20.99 23.77
N GLN A 50 -42.03 19.86 24.25
CA GLN A 50 -42.08 19.46 25.65
C GLN A 50 -41.10 20.26 26.50
N ASP A 51 -41.59 20.77 27.63
CA ASP A 51 -40.73 21.23 28.73
C ASP A 51 -40.73 20.18 29.85
N ILE A 52 -39.69 19.36 29.87
CA ILE A 52 -39.52 18.26 30.83
C ILE A 52 -39.53 18.75 32.30
N ASN A 53 -39.23 20.04 32.54
CA ASN A 53 -39.19 20.61 33.89
C ASN A 53 -40.58 20.90 34.46
N VAL A 54 -41.62 20.87 33.62
CA VAL A 54 -43.00 21.21 34.01
C VAL A 54 -44.00 20.06 33.83
N VAL A 55 -43.52 18.85 33.49
CA VAL A 55 -44.37 17.65 33.38
C VAL A 55 -45.03 17.28 34.72
N GLY A 56 -46.28 16.84 34.64
CA GLY A 56 -47.16 16.49 35.74
C GLY A 56 -47.19 14.99 36.06
N ASP A 57 -47.95 14.64 37.11
CA ASP A 57 -48.10 13.25 37.55
C ASP A 57 -48.82 12.37 36.51
N THR A 58 -49.65 12.94 35.64
CA THR A 58 -50.36 12.19 34.61
C THR A 58 -49.38 11.64 33.57
N TRP A 59 -48.47 12.47 33.06
CA TRP A 59 -47.37 12.04 32.18
C TRP A 59 -46.40 11.09 32.88
N LYS A 60 -45.96 11.38 34.12
CA LYS A 60 -45.03 10.51 34.85
C LYS A 60 -45.55 9.10 35.14
N ASN A 61 -46.87 8.92 35.17
CA ASN A 61 -47.51 7.61 35.38
C ASN A 61 -48.00 7.00 34.06
N ALA A 62 -47.81 7.68 32.93
CA ALA A 62 -47.98 7.10 31.61
C ALA A 62 -46.78 6.20 31.30
N ASP A 63 -46.95 5.42 30.25
CA ASP A 63 -46.04 4.40 29.72
C ASP A 63 -46.23 4.52 28.20
N CYS A 64 -45.38 5.34 27.57
CA CYS A 64 -45.67 5.86 26.22
C CYS A 64 -45.24 4.92 25.10
N ASP A 65 -44.23 4.09 25.34
CA ASP A 65 -43.78 3.04 24.45
C ASP A 65 -44.43 1.66 24.76
N ASN A 66 -45.08 1.51 25.92
CA ASN A 66 -45.82 0.33 26.37
C ASN A 66 -44.93 -0.88 26.69
N ASP A 67 -43.74 -0.62 27.21
CA ASP A 67 -42.76 -1.64 27.61
C ASP A 67 -43.03 -2.19 29.03
N GLY A 68 -43.80 -1.45 29.84
CA GLY A 68 -44.17 -1.79 31.21
C GLY A 68 -43.46 -0.98 32.31
N VAL A 69 -42.56 -0.07 31.94
CA VAL A 69 -41.98 0.98 32.79
C VAL A 69 -42.80 2.26 32.60
N SER A 70 -42.81 3.14 33.60
CA SER A 70 -43.49 4.45 33.43
C SER A 70 -42.48 5.53 33.10
N ASN A 71 -42.91 6.57 32.37
CA ASN A 71 -42.09 7.72 32.01
C ASN A 71 -41.32 8.32 33.20
N GLY A 72 -41.96 8.34 34.38
CA GLY A 72 -41.32 8.82 35.61
C GLY A 72 -40.23 7.90 36.15
N GLN A 73 -40.33 6.59 35.95
CA GLN A 73 -39.30 5.60 36.28
C GLN A 73 -38.19 5.59 35.23
N GLU A 74 -38.52 5.73 33.95
CA GLU A 74 -37.55 5.79 32.85
C GLU A 74 -36.58 6.96 33.03
N ILE A 75 -37.09 8.15 33.36
CA ILE A 75 -36.24 9.30 33.74
C ILE A 75 -35.30 9.00 34.91
N ILE A 76 -35.74 8.19 35.88
CA ILE A 76 -34.92 7.86 37.06
C ILE A 76 -33.80 6.87 36.68
N LEU A 77 -34.09 5.96 35.75
CA LEU A 77 -33.15 4.97 35.23
C LEU A 77 -32.22 5.56 34.17
N GLY A 78 -32.60 6.68 33.54
CA GLY A 78 -31.81 7.34 32.49
C GLY A 78 -32.10 6.83 31.09
N ILE A 79 -33.26 6.19 30.90
CA ILE A 79 -33.71 5.51 29.68
C ILE A 79 -34.85 6.31 29.02
N ASP A 80 -35.13 6.08 27.73
CA ASP A 80 -36.00 6.97 26.93
C ASP A 80 -37.48 6.55 26.99
N PRO A 81 -38.40 7.41 27.49
CA PRO A 81 -39.85 7.13 27.55
C PRO A 81 -40.59 6.79 26.25
N TRP A 82 -39.90 6.86 25.12
CA TRP A 82 -40.43 6.55 23.79
C TRP A 82 -39.73 5.36 23.12
N ASN A 83 -38.72 4.79 23.77
CA ASN A 83 -37.95 3.69 23.24
C ASN A 83 -38.13 2.44 24.09
N ILE A 84 -38.79 1.44 23.51
CA ILE A 84 -39.10 0.16 24.16
C ILE A 84 -37.86 -0.63 24.62
N ASP A 85 -36.69 -0.34 24.04
CA ASP A 85 -35.39 -1.00 24.24
C ASP A 85 -34.30 0.07 24.13
N SER A 86 -33.90 0.63 25.27
CA SER A 86 -33.14 1.88 25.37
C SER A 86 -31.65 1.72 25.09
N ASP A 87 -31.05 0.57 25.40
CA ASP A 87 -29.65 0.27 25.07
C ASP A 87 -29.48 -0.60 23.81
N GLY A 88 -30.58 -1.09 23.25
CA GLY A 88 -30.62 -1.73 21.94
C GLY A 88 -30.05 -3.13 21.94
N ASP A 89 -30.06 -3.82 23.08
CA ASP A 89 -29.61 -5.20 23.24
C ASP A 89 -30.65 -6.24 22.77
N GLY A 90 -31.86 -5.79 22.38
CA GLY A 90 -32.97 -6.63 21.94
C GLY A 90 -33.89 -7.12 23.07
N VAL A 91 -33.71 -6.65 24.30
CA VAL A 91 -34.56 -6.88 25.48
C VAL A 91 -35.30 -5.59 25.82
N PRO A 92 -36.65 -5.60 25.96
CA PRO A 92 -37.35 -4.39 26.34
C PRO A 92 -37.06 -3.93 27.78
N ASP A 93 -36.98 -2.62 28.05
CA ASP A 93 -36.56 -2.07 29.35
C ASP A 93 -37.39 -2.64 30.53
N GLY A 94 -38.70 -2.77 30.35
CA GLY A 94 -39.60 -3.36 31.35
C GLY A 94 -39.37 -4.84 31.64
N THR A 95 -38.78 -5.58 30.70
CA THR A 95 -38.36 -6.98 30.88
C THR A 95 -37.08 -7.03 31.71
N GLU A 96 -36.10 -6.20 31.39
CA GLU A 96 -34.85 -6.13 32.13
C GLU A 96 -35.05 -5.67 33.58
N VAL A 97 -35.91 -4.67 33.82
CA VAL A 97 -36.32 -4.27 35.17
C VAL A 97 -36.95 -5.44 35.94
N ALA A 98 -37.63 -6.37 35.25
CA ALA A 98 -38.23 -7.54 35.86
C ALA A 98 -37.22 -8.68 36.12
N ASP A 99 -36.26 -8.88 35.22
CA ASP A 99 -35.21 -9.89 35.29
C ASP A 99 -34.05 -9.47 36.21
N GLY A 100 -33.93 -8.16 36.46
CA GLY A 100 -32.95 -7.55 37.36
C GLY A 100 -31.65 -7.16 36.66
N THR A 101 -31.67 -7.06 35.34
CA THR A 101 -30.60 -6.55 34.47
C THR A 101 -30.78 -5.04 34.26
N SER A 102 -29.90 -4.40 33.48
CA SER A 102 -29.80 -2.93 33.40
C SER A 102 -30.23 -2.41 32.03
N PRO A 103 -31.38 -1.70 31.92
CA PRO A 103 -31.90 -1.19 30.64
C PRO A 103 -31.13 -0.05 29.96
N SER A 104 -29.91 0.17 30.42
CA SER A 104 -29.03 1.23 29.93
C SER A 104 -27.61 0.71 29.70
N ASP A 105 -27.40 -0.59 29.91
CA ASP A 105 -26.12 -1.26 29.79
C ASP A 105 -26.29 -2.43 28.82
N PRO A 106 -25.93 -2.26 27.54
CA PRO A 106 -26.19 -3.22 26.48
C PRO A 106 -25.49 -4.58 26.67
N CYS A 107 -24.60 -4.71 27.65
CA CYS A 107 -23.93 -5.96 28.01
C CYS A 107 -24.50 -6.62 29.28
N ASP A 108 -25.45 -5.99 29.98
CA ASP A 108 -26.13 -6.55 31.15
C ASP A 108 -27.55 -6.96 30.76
N TYR A 109 -27.69 -8.18 30.23
CA TYR A 109 -28.97 -8.72 29.78
C TYR A 109 -29.13 -10.21 30.04
N ASP A 110 -30.38 -10.70 30.09
CA ASP A 110 -30.67 -12.13 30.16
C ASP A 110 -30.82 -12.68 28.74
N ALA A 111 -29.88 -13.52 28.30
CA ALA A 111 -29.88 -14.12 26.97
C ALA A 111 -31.17 -14.92 26.66
N ASP A 112 -31.88 -15.45 27.66
CA ASP A 112 -33.18 -16.13 27.45
C ASP A 112 -34.32 -15.14 27.13
N SER A 113 -34.18 -13.88 27.50
CA SER A 113 -35.12 -12.78 27.25
C SER A 113 -34.82 -11.99 25.98
N GLN A 114 -33.61 -12.16 25.41
CA GLN A 114 -33.15 -11.46 24.22
C GLN A 114 -33.89 -11.87 22.95
N THR A 115 -34.21 -10.90 22.10
CA THR A 115 -34.69 -11.13 20.74
C THR A 115 -33.65 -10.68 19.73
N LEU A 116 -32.80 -11.61 19.26
CA LEU A 116 -31.71 -11.35 18.29
C LEU A 116 -32.12 -10.60 17.01
N ALA A 117 -33.40 -10.65 16.62
CA ALA A 117 -33.91 -9.91 15.45
C ALA A 117 -34.08 -8.40 15.70
N ASN A 118 -34.01 -7.97 16.96
CA ASN A 118 -34.26 -6.59 17.40
C ASN A 118 -33.00 -5.88 17.92
N VAL A 119 -31.86 -6.57 18.02
CA VAL A 119 -30.60 -5.95 18.47
C VAL A 119 -30.18 -4.82 17.53
N SER A 120 -29.60 -3.78 18.11
CA SER A 120 -29.10 -2.60 17.41
C SER A 120 -27.76 -2.86 16.71
N SER A 121 -27.35 -1.95 15.82
CA SER A 121 -25.98 -1.95 15.28
C SER A 121 -24.93 -1.67 16.34
N ASP A 122 -25.29 -0.92 17.38
CA ASP A 122 -24.36 -0.49 18.41
C ASP A 122 -24.05 -1.68 19.32
N TRP A 123 -25.07 -2.41 19.76
CA TRP A 123 -24.89 -3.68 20.49
C TRP A 123 -24.04 -4.68 19.73
N LYS A 124 -24.25 -4.81 18.41
CA LYS A 124 -23.47 -5.70 17.55
C LYS A 124 -21.97 -5.38 17.48
N ALA A 125 -21.62 -4.11 17.64
CA ALA A 125 -20.25 -3.61 17.55
C ALA A 125 -19.51 -3.61 18.91
N LEU A 126 -20.21 -3.93 20.00
CA LEU A 126 -19.61 -4.09 21.31
C LEU A 126 -18.92 -5.45 21.44
N ASP A 127 -17.98 -5.51 22.38
CA ASP A 127 -17.31 -6.71 22.89
C ASP A 127 -17.69 -6.77 24.37
N CYS A 128 -18.68 -7.59 24.70
CA CYS A 128 -19.34 -7.55 26.02
C CYS A 128 -18.59 -8.35 27.10
N ASP A 129 -17.79 -9.33 26.72
CA ASP A 129 -17.01 -10.17 27.63
C ASP A 129 -15.49 -9.90 27.59
N GLU A 130 -15.06 -8.94 26.77
CA GLU A 130 -13.71 -8.40 26.64
C GLU A 130 -12.69 -9.44 26.13
N ASP A 131 -13.13 -10.34 25.25
CA ASP A 131 -12.33 -11.43 24.72
C ASP A 131 -11.62 -11.08 23.38
N GLY A 132 -12.01 -9.95 22.79
CA GLY A 132 -11.47 -9.42 21.53
C GLY A 132 -12.34 -9.66 20.30
N LEU A 133 -13.50 -10.33 20.42
CA LEU A 133 -14.51 -10.44 19.39
C LEU A 133 -15.67 -9.48 19.66
N THR A 134 -16.27 -8.96 18.58
CA THR A 134 -17.53 -8.24 18.69
C THR A 134 -18.70 -9.21 18.79
N ASN A 135 -19.80 -8.80 19.43
CA ASN A 135 -21.03 -9.57 19.55
C ASN A 135 -21.55 -10.08 18.18
N GLU A 136 -21.36 -9.32 17.09
CA GLU A 136 -21.71 -9.78 15.73
C GLU A 136 -20.78 -10.89 15.21
N GLU A 137 -19.49 -10.81 15.49
CA GLU A 137 -18.51 -11.85 15.15
C GLU A 137 -18.79 -13.14 15.93
N GLU A 138 -19.13 -13.02 17.21
CA GLU A 138 -19.47 -14.14 18.07
C GLU A 138 -20.75 -14.85 17.66
N LEU A 139 -21.81 -14.09 17.37
CA LEU A 139 -23.05 -14.66 16.82
C LEU A 139 -22.82 -15.37 15.48
N ALA A 140 -21.84 -14.92 14.69
CA ALA A 140 -21.44 -15.58 13.45
C ALA A 140 -20.60 -16.84 13.69
N ALA A 141 -19.73 -16.84 14.70
CA ALA A 141 -18.92 -17.97 15.14
C ALA A 141 -19.74 -19.03 15.90
N GLY A 142 -20.85 -18.61 16.52
CA GLY A 142 -21.69 -19.43 17.40
C GLY A 142 -21.24 -19.44 18.86
N THR A 143 -20.35 -18.53 19.25
CA THR A 143 -19.88 -18.31 20.63
C THR A 143 -20.87 -17.43 21.41
N ASP A 144 -20.68 -17.30 22.72
CA ASP A 144 -21.61 -16.61 23.63
C ASP A 144 -21.09 -15.21 24.00
N PRO A 145 -21.76 -14.11 23.58
CA PRO A 145 -21.31 -12.73 23.82
C PRO A 145 -21.19 -12.26 25.27
N GLN A 146 -21.41 -13.14 26.24
CA GLN A 146 -21.23 -12.85 27.67
C GLN A 146 -20.18 -13.76 28.32
N GLU A 147 -19.55 -14.67 27.57
CA GLU A 147 -18.62 -15.67 28.08
C GLU A 147 -17.37 -15.80 27.21
N ALA A 148 -16.30 -15.13 27.64
CA ALA A 148 -15.03 -15.02 26.92
C ALA A 148 -14.32 -16.34 26.52
N ASP A 149 -14.82 -17.49 26.96
CA ASP A 149 -14.30 -18.84 26.70
C ASP A 149 -15.51 -19.79 26.65
N THR A 150 -16.13 -19.90 25.47
CA THR A 150 -17.43 -20.57 25.28
C THR A 150 -17.36 -22.06 25.63
N ASP A 151 -16.23 -22.72 25.38
CA ASP A 151 -16.09 -24.17 25.59
C ASP A 151 -15.37 -24.57 26.88
N GLY A 152 -14.69 -23.62 27.52
CA GLY A 152 -14.10 -23.70 28.84
C GLY A 152 -12.74 -24.38 28.91
N ASP A 153 -12.01 -24.50 27.81
CA ASP A 153 -10.66 -25.09 27.80
C ASP A 153 -9.53 -24.12 28.18
N GLY A 154 -9.85 -22.84 28.30
CA GLY A 154 -8.96 -21.79 28.79
C GLY A 154 -8.31 -20.93 27.72
N ASN A 155 -8.55 -21.20 26.43
CA ASN A 155 -8.37 -20.22 25.37
C ASN A 155 -9.60 -19.29 25.33
N SER A 156 -9.41 -18.00 25.02
CA SER A 156 -10.56 -17.11 24.81
C SER A 156 -11.04 -17.21 23.36
N ASP A 157 -12.33 -17.05 23.10
CA ASP A 157 -12.93 -17.31 21.78
C ASP A 157 -12.26 -16.49 20.67
N GLY A 158 -11.83 -15.25 20.95
CA GLY A 158 -11.08 -14.39 20.03
C GLY A 158 -9.67 -14.87 19.67
N THR A 159 -9.10 -15.81 20.42
CA THR A 159 -7.79 -16.42 20.16
C THR A 159 -7.83 -17.92 19.87
N ASP A 160 -8.96 -18.55 20.17
CA ASP A 160 -9.20 -19.98 20.09
C ASP A 160 -9.42 -20.44 18.63
N PRO A 161 -8.62 -21.39 18.10
CA PRO A 161 -8.85 -22.00 16.79
C PRO A 161 -10.12 -22.87 16.67
N HIS A 162 -10.65 -23.42 17.76
CA HIS A 162 -11.88 -24.22 17.86
C HIS A 162 -12.80 -23.79 19.04
N PRO A 163 -13.34 -22.56 19.05
CA PRO A 163 -14.00 -21.91 20.20
C PRO A 163 -15.32 -22.56 20.70
N LEU A 164 -15.73 -23.68 20.12
CA LEU A 164 -16.96 -24.40 20.49
C LEU A 164 -16.70 -25.82 20.98
N VAL A 165 -15.47 -26.32 20.83
CA VAL A 165 -15.13 -27.71 21.13
C VAL A 165 -13.68 -27.80 21.62
N PRO A 166 -13.49 -28.24 22.87
CA PRO A 166 -12.17 -28.25 23.47
C PRO A 166 -11.35 -29.37 22.85
N THR A 167 -10.23 -29.06 22.21
CA THR A 167 -9.55 -29.98 21.29
C THR A 167 -8.09 -30.24 21.67
N ALA A 168 -7.75 -31.50 21.94
CA ALA A 168 -6.37 -31.96 22.08
C ALA A 168 -5.93 -32.67 20.79
N THR A 169 -4.77 -32.30 20.25
CA THR A 169 -4.26 -32.76 18.95
C THR A 169 -3.05 -33.68 19.10
N ASP A 170 -3.01 -34.76 18.31
CA ASP A 170 -1.87 -35.69 18.32
C ASP A 170 -0.54 -35.00 17.94
N ASP A 171 0.50 -35.28 18.72
CA ASP A 171 1.87 -34.78 18.50
C ASP A 171 2.76 -35.82 17.83
N VAL A 172 3.79 -35.34 17.13
CA VAL A 172 4.92 -36.16 16.67
C VAL A 172 6.23 -35.47 16.97
N THR A 173 7.19 -36.19 17.56
CA THR A 173 8.51 -35.63 17.84
C THR A 173 9.63 -36.65 17.73
N SER A 174 10.85 -36.19 17.47
CA SER A 174 12.11 -36.95 17.61
C SER A 174 12.92 -36.50 18.82
N VAL A 175 12.52 -35.40 19.48
CA VAL A 175 13.26 -34.81 20.60
C VAL A 175 12.81 -35.36 21.95
N LYS A 176 13.67 -35.24 22.96
CA LYS A 176 13.45 -35.78 24.31
C LYS A 176 12.54 -34.92 25.19
N ALA A 177 12.25 -33.70 24.77
CA ALA A 177 11.39 -32.76 25.47
C ALA A 177 10.62 -31.94 24.43
N VAL A 178 9.32 -31.79 24.60
CA VAL A 178 8.44 -31.06 23.69
C VAL A 178 7.29 -30.44 24.47
N ASN A 179 6.84 -29.26 24.08
CA ASN A 179 5.58 -28.71 24.58
C ASN A 179 4.43 -29.37 23.81
N ILE A 180 3.67 -30.24 24.49
CA ILE A 180 2.54 -30.96 23.89
C ILE A 180 1.25 -30.14 23.88
N LEU A 181 1.26 -28.94 24.48
CA LEU A 181 0.13 -28.02 24.42
C LEU A 181 0.26 -26.99 23.28
N ALA A 182 1.34 -27.05 22.50
CA ALA A 182 1.64 -26.01 21.50
C ALA A 182 0.68 -26.02 20.29
N ASN A 183 0.08 -27.17 20.03
CA ASN A 183 -0.89 -27.45 18.97
C ASN A 183 -2.25 -27.90 19.55
N ASP A 184 -2.39 -27.84 20.87
CA ASP A 184 -3.63 -28.11 21.58
C ASP A 184 -4.33 -26.80 21.86
N ASP A 185 -5.64 -26.90 22.06
CA ASP A 185 -6.50 -25.78 22.42
C ASP A 185 -6.44 -25.40 23.90
N TYR A 186 -5.43 -25.89 24.63
CA TYR A 186 -5.34 -25.70 26.07
C TYR A 186 -4.17 -24.78 26.42
N LEU A 187 -4.43 -23.62 27.04
CA LEU A 187 -3.34 -22.79 27.55
C LEU A 187 -2.57 -23.47 28.69
N PRO A 188 -1.23 -23.35 28.73
CA PRO A 188 -0.46 -23.71 29.91
C PRO A 188 -0.80 -22.79 31.09
N GLY A 189 -1.13 -23.35 32.26
CA GLY A 189 -1.53 -22.54 33.40
C GLY A 189 -1.72 -23.30 34.70
N GLU A 190 -2.07 -22.59 35.78
CA GLU A 190 -2.34 -23.23 37.08
C GLU A 190 -3.60 -24.10 37.09
N ASN A 191 -4.54 -23.84 36.17
CA ASN A 191 -5.79 -24.59 36.04
C ASN A 191 -5.70 -25.78 35.07
N THR A 192 -4.62 -25.85 34.29
CA THR A 192 -4.36 -26.89 33.30
C THR A 192 -3.71 -28.09 33.95
N THR A 193 -4.25 -29.29 33.71
CA THR A 193 -3.69 -30.55 34.19
C THR A 193 -3.45 -31.50 33.03
N ILE A 194 -2.31 -32.19 33.06
CA ILE A 194 -1.96 -33.19 32.06
C ILE A 194 -1.73 -34.52 32.76
N THR A 195 -2.47 -35.55 32.35
CA THR A 195 -2.40 -36.89 32.94
C THR A 195 -2.09 -37.93 31.88
N ILE A 196 -1.04 -38.74 32.12
CA ILE A 196 -0.71 -39.84 31.21
C ILE A 196 -1.75 -40.95 31.32
N VAL A 197 -2.36 -41.29 30.18
CA VAL A 197 -3.34 -42.37 30.05
C VAL A 197 -2.58 -43.68 29.79
N PRO A 198 -2.66 -44.68 30.70
CA PRO A 198 -1.89 -45.92 30.55
C PRO A 198 -2.34 -46.79 29.37
N THR A 199 -3.55 -46.58 28.87
CA THR A 199 -4.12 -47.36 27.79
C THR A 199 -3.72 -46.72 26.46
N GLY A 200 -3.04 -47.46 25.58
CA GLY A 200 -2.53 -46.91 24.32
C GLY A 200 -1.07 -46.45 24.38
N THR A 201 -0.58 -46.08 25.57
CA THR A 201 0.85 -45.78 25.79
C THR A 201 1.72 -47.02 25.61
N THR A 202 2.68 -46.97 24.67
CA THR A 202 3.66 -48.04 24.40
C THR A 202 5.05 -47.75 24.98
N ALA A 203 5.31 -46.50 25.38
CA ALA A 203 6.55 -46.08 25.99
C ALA A 203 6.86 -46.84 27.30
N ALA A 204 8.04 -47.46 27.36
CA ALA A 204 8.57 -48.16 28.53
C ALA A 204 9.57 -47.31 29.34
N GLY A 205 9.97 -46.16 28.79
CA GLY A 205 10.84 -45.16 29.41
C GLY A 205 10.24 -44.40 30.59
N THR A 206 10.97 -43.40 31.08
CA THR A 206 10.49 -42.49 32.13
C THR A 206 9.84 -41.28 31.48
N ILE A 207 8.61 -40.97 31.87
CA ILE A 207 7.83 -39.82 31.39
C ILE A 207 7.73 -38.81 32.53
N ALA A 208 8.00 -37.55 32.25
CA ALA A 208 7.76 -36.43 33.17
C ALA A 208 7.01 -35.34 32.41
N VAL A 209 6.01 -34.72 33.04
CA VAL A 209 5.21 -33.66 32.43
C VAL A 209 5.23 -32.45 33.36
N ASN A 210 5.41 -31.26 32.80
CA ASN A 210 5.25 -29.99 33.48
C ASN A 210 3.97 -29.30 32.97
N PRO A 211 2.85 -29.36 33.71
CA PRO A 211 1.58 -28.81 33.26
C PRO A 211 1.58 -27.28 33.12
N ILE A 212 2.47 -26.58 33.82
CA ILE A 212 2.57 -25.10 33.76
C ILE A 212 3.19 -24.65 32.43
N THR A 213 4.05 -25.48 31.84
CA THR A 213 4.75 -25.15 30.57
C THR A 213 4.30 -26.03 29.41
N GLY A 214 3.39 -26.97 29.64
CA GLY A 214 3.03 -28.03 28.69
C GLY A 214 4.17 -28.98 28.32
N GLU A 215 5.34 -28.90 28.98
CA GLU A 215 6.53 -29.66 28.57
C GLU A 215 6.41 -31.14 29.00
N LEU A 216 6.38 -32.05 28.03
CA LEU A 216 6.56 -33.48 28.21
C LEU A 216 8.02 -33.86 27.92
N LYS A 217 8.65 -34.49 28.91
CA LYS A 217 10.01 -35.03 28.82
C LYS A 217 10.01 -36.55 28.86
N TYR A 218 10.66 -37.15 27.87
CA TYR A 218 10.77 -38.59 27.73
C TYR A 218 12.23 -39.08 27.76
N ILE A 219 12.49 -40.08 28.61
CA ILE A 219 13.78 -40.77 28.70
C ILE A 219 13.58 -42.23 28.29
N PRO A 220 13.98 -42.63 27.05
CA PRO A 220 13.78 -43.98 26.55
C PRO A 220 14.65 -45.00 27.28
N THR A 221 14.18 -46.25 27.33
CA THR A 221 15.00 -47.39 27.77
C THR A 221 15.87 -47.91 26.63
N ALA A 222 16.96 -48.63 26.96
CA ALA A 222 17.89 -49.19 25.98
C ALA A 222 17.27 -50.20 24.99
N GLY A 223 16.00 -50.59 25.18
CA GLY A 223 15.27 -51.48 24.29
C GLY A 223 14.39 -50.76 23.26
N GLU A 224 14.39 -49.43 23.24
CA GLU A 224 13.49 -48.59 22.41
C GLU A 224 14.24 -47.80 21.32
N THR A 225 15.55 -48.03 21.14
CA THR A 225 16.33 -47.39 20.07
C THR A 225 15.81 -47.80 18.69
N ASP A 226 15.76 -46.84 17.76
CA ASP A 226 15.24 -46.98 16.39
C ASP A 226 13.80 -47.52 16.35
N GLN A 227 13.00 -47.17 17.37
CA GLN A 227 11.58 -47.51 17.46
C GLN A 227 10.74 -46.26 17.66
N THR A 228 9.51 -46.34 17.17
CA THR A 228 8.47 -45.37 17.48
C THR A 228 7.74 -45.81 18.75
N VAL A 229 7.62 -44.92 19.72
CA VAL A 229 6.82 -45.11 20.93
C VAL A 229 5.68 -44.10 20.96
N THR A 230 4.60 -44.44 21.64
CA THR A 230 3.41 -43.59 21.77
C THR A 230 3.14 -43.35 23.24
N ILE A 231 2.83 -42.12 23.63
CA ILE A 231 2.34 -41.75 24.95
C ILE A 231 0.98 -41.11 24.75
N VAL A 232 -0.06 -41.66 25.39
CA VAL A 232 -1.41 -41.07 25.38
C VAL A 232 -1.56 -40.22 26.63
N TYR A 233 -2.10 -39.01 26.48
CA TYR A 233 -2.36 -38.09 27.57
C TYR A 233 -3.80 -37.55 27.51
N GLU A 234 -4.26 -37.08 28.66
CA GLU A 234 -5.50 -36.34 28.85
C GLU A 234 -5.10 -34.98 29.38
N VAL A 235 -5.55 -33.92 28.69
CA VAL A 235 -5.40 -32.53 29.13
C VAL A 235 -6.76 -32.05 29.61
N CYS A 236 -6.77 -31.27 30.69
CA CYS A 236 -7.98 -30.66 31.21
C CYS A 236 -7.72 -29.24 31.70
N ASN A 237 -8.67 -28.33 31.44
CA ASN A 237 -8.85 -27.11 32.20
C ASN A 237 -10.05 -27.28 33.15
N GLY A 238 -9.77 -27.36 34.44
CA GLY A 238 -10.80 -27.65 35.44
C GLY A 238 -11.51 -29.00 35.22
N THR A 239 -12.70 -28.98 34.63
CA THR A 239 -13.51 -30.18 34.31
C THR A 239 -13.68 -30.45 32.82
N VAL A 240 -13.28 -29.51 31.97
CA VAL A 240 -13.25 -29.64 30.51
C VAL A 240 -11.98 -30.39 30.16
N CYS A 241 -12.09 -31.47 29.37
CA CYS A 241 -10.98 -32.38 29.10
C CYS A 241 -11.09 -32.99 27.71
N ASP A 242 -9.94 -33.23 27.09
CA ASP A 242 -9.81 -34.03 25.87
C ASP A 242 -8.54 -34.90 25.91
N THR A 243 -8.44 -35.87 24.99
CA THR A 243 -7.35 -36.85 24.94
C THR A 243 -6.63 -36.86 23.61
N ALA A 244 -5.30 -36.77 23.67
CA ALA A 244 -4.41 -36.84 22.52
C ALA A 244 -3.25 -37.82 22.77
N SER A 245 -2.43 -38.03 21.76
CA SER A 245 -1.26 -38.88 21.84
C SER A 245 -0.04 -38.26 21.18
N ILE A 246 1.11 -38.43 21.83
CA ILE A 246 2.40 -38.09 21.24
C ILE A 246 3.11 -39.34 20.73
N THR A 247 3.55 -39.28 19.48
CA THR A 247 4.39 -40.28 18.82
C THR A 247 5.85 -39.83 18.83
N ILE A 248 6.71 -40.57 19.54
CA ILE A 248 8.14 -40.26 19.67
C ILE A 248 8.96 -41.22 18.81
N ASN A 249 9.72 -40.69 17.85
CA ASN A 249 10.71 -41.43 17.09
C ASN A 249 12.03 -41.45 17.86
N VAL A 250 12.34 -42.58 18.50
CA VAL A 250 13.56 -42.72 19.30
C VAL A 250 14.75 -42.94 18.37
N VAL A 251 15.48 -41.87 18.08
CA VAL A 251 16.64 -41.90 17.19
C VAL A 251 17.83 -42.61 17.85
N GLY A 252 18.53 -43.45 17.09
CA GLY A 252 19.85 -43.97 17.43
C GLY A 252 20.92 -42.88 17.51
N VAL A 253 22.16 -43.26 17.82
CA VAL A 253 23.29 -42.33 17.65
C VAL A 253 23.48 -42.12 16.15
N ASP A 254 23.56 -40.87 15.73
CA ASP A 254 23.85 -40.38 14.38
C ASP A 254 25.02 -39.40 14.55
N THR A 255 26.20 -39.80 14.07
CA THR A 255 27.46 -39.14 14.38
C THR A 255 27.78 -37.98 13.42
N ASP A 256 27.39 -38.08 12.15
CA ASP A 256 27.57 -37.03 11.14
C ASP A 256 26.30 -36.22 10.87
N GLY A 257 25.17 -36.62 11.44
CA GLY A 257 23.95 -35.84 11.47
C GLY A 257 23.23 -35.84 10.13
N ASP A 258 23.39 -36.89 9.31
CA ASP A 258 22.72 -37.03 8.02
C ASP A 258 21.30 -37.59 8.12
N GLY A 259 20.83 -37.88 9.34
CA GLY A 259 19.51 -38.42 9.61
C GLY A 259 19.44 -39.95 9.50
N VAL A 260 20.57 -40.64 9.36
CA VAL A 260 20.71 -42.10 9.42
C VAL A 260 21.55 -42.49 10.64
N SER A 261 21.09 -43.46 11.43
CA SER A 261 21.86 -43.86 12.62
C SER A 261 23.13 -44.66 12.26
N ASP A 262 24.19 -44.52 13.07
CA ASP A 262 25.48 -45.21 12.88
C ASP A 262 25.30 -46.73 12.69
N ALA A 263 24.31 -47.31 13.38
CA ALA A 263 24.01 -48.73 13.33
C ALA A 263 23.39 -49.15 11.99
N LYS A 264 22.61 -48.26 11.37
CA LYS A 264 21.94 -48.47 10.09
C LYS A 264 22.91 -48.30 8.93
N GLU A 265 23.76 -47.29 8.99
CA GLU A 265 24.84 -47.06 8.03
C GLU A 265 25.86 -48.20 8.02
N LEU A 266 26.28 -48.67 9.20
CA LEU A 266 27.15 -49.83 9.30
C LEU A 266 26.50 -51.10 8.70
N ALA A 267 25.16 -51.19 8.73
CA ALA A 267 24.42 -52.33 8.18
C ALA A 267 24.26 -52.27 6.66
N ASN A 268 24.12 -51.07 6.06
CA ASN A 268 23.95 -50.88 4.61
C ASN A 268 25.26 -50.53 3.88
N GLY A 269 26.35 -50.27 4.62
CA GLY A 269 27.69 -50.05 4.10
C GLY A 269 28.05 -48.61 3.77
N THR A 270 27.29 -47.64 4.27
CA THR A 270 27.63 -46.21 4.23
C THR A 270 28.54 -45.83 5.42
N ASP A 271 29.05 -44.60 5.48
CA ASP A 271 30.12 -44.21 6.42
C ASP A 271 29.56 -43.28 7.51
N PRO A 272 29.49 -43.71 8.78
CA PRO A 272 28.90 -42.94 9.88
C PRO A 272 29.62 -41.65 10.30
N ASN A 273 30.56 -41.16 9.51
CA ASN A 273 31.25 -39.90 9.79
C ASN A 273 31.33 -39.02 8.53
N ASP A 274 30.66 -39.41 7.46
CA ASP A 274 30.62 -38.70 6.19
C ASP A 274 29.16 -38.34 5.88
N PRO A 275 28.74 -37.09 6.14
CA PRO A 275 27.35 -36.66 6.01
C PRO A 275 26.79 -36.76 4.58
N CYS A 276 27.63 -36.96 3.55
CA CYS A 276 27.19 -37.21 2.18
C CYS A 276 27.14 -38.71 1.83
N SER A 277 27.46 -39.58 2.78
CA SER A 277 27.50 -41.03 2.68
C SER A 277 26.27 -41.66 3.33
N TYR A 278 25.12 -41.53 2.67
CA TYR A 278 23.89 -42.25 3.04
C TYR A 278 23.14 -42.79 1.81
N ASN A 279 22.18 -43.68 2.08
CA ASN A 279 21.16 -44.05 1.11
C ASN A 279 19.91 -43.18 1.35
N LEU A 280 19.44 -42.43 0.34
CA LEU A 280 18.24 -41.57 0.47
C LEU A 280 17.03 -42.31 1.09
N ALA A 281 16.83 -43.59 0.76
CA ALA A 281 15.71 -44.37 1.26
C ALA A 281 15.76 -44.70 2.77
N ASP A 282 16.93 -44.57 3.39
CA ASP A 282 17.14 -44.80 4.82
C ASP A 282 17.18 -43.49 5.62
N GLN A 283 17.22 -42.34 4.93
CA GLN A 283 17.34 -41.02 5.53
C GLN A 283 16.03 -40.58 6.20
N SER A 284 16.15 -39.98 7.39
CA SER A 284 15.04 -39.27 8.03
C SER A 284 15.31 -37.77 8.02
N ILE A 285 14.72 -37.06 7.06
CA ILE A 285 14.88 -35.61 6.89
C ILE A 285 14.51 -34.82 8.16
N GLN A 286 13.63 -35.35 9.01
CA GLN A 286 13.19 -34.72 10.25
C GLN A 286 14.24 -34.70 11.37
N VAL A 287 15.36 -35.39 11.20
CA VAL A 287 16.40 -35.53 12.24
C VAL A 287 17.81 -35.22 11.73
N VAL A 288 17.93 -34.67 10.52
CA VAL A 288 19.21 -34.19 10.00
C VAL A 288 19.71 -32.99 10.81
N SER A 289 21.02 -32.79 10.83
CA SER A 289 21.68 -31.68 11.51
C SER A 289 21.74 -30.42 10.65
N GLU A 290 21.90 -29.26 11.29
CA GLU A 290 22.18 -28.00 10.60
C GLU A 290 23.46 -28.07 9.76
N ALA A 291 24.47 -28.81 10.22
CA ALA A 291 25.69 -29.06 9.47
C ALA A 291 25.43 -29.81 8.16
N TRP A 292 24.50 -30.79 8.18
CA TRP A 292 24.08 -31.49 6.98
C TRP A 292 23.26 -30.60 6.04
N LEU A 293 22.39 -29.74 6.57
CA LEU A 293 21.60 -28.80 5.75
C LEU A 293 22.46 -27.79 5.00
N ALA A 294 23.59 -27.37 5.57
CA ALA A 294 24.52 -26.41 4.97
C ALA A 294 25.50 -27.03 3.96
N LEU A 295 25.55 -28.36 3.84
CA LEU A 295 26.40 -29.05 2.88
C LEU A 295 25.80 -29.04 1.47
N ASP A 296 26.64 -29.24 0.47
CA ASP A 296 26.29 -29.49 -0.93
C ASP A 296 26.89 -30.84 -1.31
N CYS A 297 26.06 -31.88 -1.31
CA CYS A 297 26.54 -33.26 -1.39
C CYS A 297 26.80 -33.77 -2.82
N ASP A 298 26.17 -33.21 -3.84
CA ASP A 298 26.41 -33.54 -5.25
C ASP A 298 27.27 -32.50 -5.99
N GLY A 299 27.50 -31.36 -5.36
CA GLY A 299 28.42 -30.34 -5.81
C GLY A 299 27.84 -29.48 -6.92
N ASP A 300 26.52 -29.28 -6.97
CA ASP A 300 25.87 -28.42 -7.94
C ASP A 300 25.75 -26.95 -7.50
N GLY A 301 26.26 -26.62 -6.30
CA GLY A 301 26.23 -25.28 -5.73
C GLY A 301 24.92 -24.91 -5.03
N VAL A 302 23.98 -25.86 -4.87
CA VAL A 302 22.79 -25.75 -4.03
C VAL A 302 23.03 -26.52 -2.74
N THR A 303 22.62 -25.96 -1.61
CA THR A 303 22.75 -26.67 -0.33
C THR A 303 21.64 -27.70 -0.16
N ASN A 304 21.93 -28.82 0.51
CA ASN A 304 20.98 -29.87 0.84
C ASN A 304 19.69 -29.32 1.48
N GLY A 305 19.80 -28.30 2.32
CA GLY A 305 18.66 -27.63 2.95
C GLY A 305 17.77 -26.89 1.95
N SER A 306 18.36 -26.17 1.00
CA SER A 306 17.61 -25.54 -0.10
C SER A 306 16.91 -26.61 -0.94
N GLU A 307 17.58 -27.71 -1.26
CA GLU A 307 17.00 -28.76 -2.09
C GLU A 307 15.80 -29.44 -1.43
N ILE A 308 15.81 -29.65 -0.10
CA ILE A 308 14.63 -30.14 0.62
C ILE A 308 13.45 -29.17 0.47
N ILE A 309 13.69 -27.87 0.57
CA ILE A 309 12.65 -26.84 0.46
C ILE A 309 12.04 -26.85 -0.94
N PHE A 310 12.87 -26.99 -1.97
CA PHE A 310 12.43 -26.96 -3.37
C PHE A 310 12.10 -28.34 -3.96
N GLY A 311 12.25 -29.40 -3.18
CA GLY A 311 11.91 -30.77 -3.56
C GLY A 311 12.88 -31.39 -4.58
N THR A 312 14.11 -30.88 -4.67
CA THR A 312 15.19 -31.41 -5.51
C THR A 312 16.04 -32.40 -4.71
N ASN A 313 17.00 -33.09 -5.36
CA ASN A 313 17.66 -34.27 -4.79
C ASN A 313 19.12 -34.01 -4.41
N PRO A 314 19.47 -34.03 -3.10
CA PRO A 314 20.82 -33.71 -2.61
C PRO A 314 21.97 -34.63 -3.01
N LYS A 315 21.73 -35.58 -3.91
CA LYS A 315 22.73 -36.52 -4.44
C LYS A 315 22.75 -36.56 -5.96
N ASP A 316 21.99 -35.71 -6.63
CA ASP A 316 21.87 -35.67 -8.10
C ASP A 316 22.02 -34.25 -8.60
N GLY A 317 23.25 -33.82 -8.90
CA GLY A 317 23.53 -32.44 -9.31
C GLY A 317 22.98 -32.02 -10.68
N CYS A 318 22.12 -32.84 -11.30
CA CYS A 318 21.29 -32.46 -12.45
C CYS A 318 19.81 -32.23 -12.07
N ASP A 319 19.46 -32.42 -10.80
CA ASP A 319 18.14 -32.23 -10.21
C ASP A 319 18.24 -31.08 -9.22
N TYR A 320 18.15 -29.85 -9.73
CA TYR A 320 18.23 -28.62 -8.94
C TYR A 320 17.40 -27.51 -9.55
N GLU A 321 17.11 -26.48 -8.74
CA GLU A 321 16.44 -25.26 -9.19
C GLU A 321 17.49 -24.19 -9.56
N PRO A 322 17.62 -23.80 -10.84
CA PRO A 322 18.66 -22.85 -11.28
C PRO A 322 18.69 -21.53 -10.53
N ALA A 323 17.54 -21.04 -10.04
CA ALA A 323 17.48 -19.79 -9.26
C ALA A 323 18.24 -19.86 -7.92
N ASN A 324 18.46 -21.08 -7.39
CA ASN A 324 19.05 -21.31 -6.07
C ASN A 324 20.52 -21.77 -6.12
N GLN A 325 21.05 -21.98 -7.32
CA GLN A 325 22.44 -22.38 -7.52
C GLN A 325 23.39 -21.20 -7.25
N ASP A 326 24.46 -21.44 -6.49
CA ASP A 326 25.63 -20.56 -6.48
C ASP A 326 26.65 -21.03 -7.54
N PRO A 327 26.80 -20.32 -8.67
CA PRO A 327 27.71 -20.72 -9.74
C PRO A 327 29.18 -20.72 -9.33
N THR A 328 29.54 -20.09 -8.21
CA THR A 328 30.91 -20.02 -7.69
C THR A 328 31.29 -21.25 -6.87
N LEU A 329 30.29 -21.97 -6.34
CA LEU A 329 30.49 -23.13 -5.47
C LEU A 329 30.40 -24.47 -6.21
N VAL A 330 29.89 -24.48 -7.45
CA VAL A 330 29.72 -25.72 -8.22
C VAL A 330 31.04 -26.47 -8.45
N SER A 331 30.98 -27.78 -8.24
CA SER A 331 32.11 -28.70 -8.24
C SER A 331 32.64 -28.98 -9.65
N ALA A 332 33.83 -29.59 -9.71
CA ALA A 332 34.39 -30.06 -10.98
C ALA A 332 33.60 -31.24 -11.59
N ALA A 333 32.87 -32.00 -10.76
CA ALA A 333 32.05 -33.11 -11.20
C ALA A 333 30.82 -32.58 -11.95
N TRP A 334 30.10 -31.64 -11.33
CA TRP A 334 28.97 -30.94 -11.94
C TRP A 334 29.35 -30.28 -13.26
N LYS A 335 30.48 -29.53 -13.29
CA LYS A 335 31.01 -28.88 -14.52
C LYS A 335 31.26 -29.85 -15.68
N SER A 336 31.48 -31.13 -15.39
CA SER A 336 31.77 -32.15 -16.40
C SER A 336 30.54 -32.99 -16.76
N ALA A 337 29.41 -32.81 -16.07
CA ALA A 337 28.14 -33.44 -16.38
C ALA A 337 27.48 -32.77 -17.59
N ASP A 338 26.53 -33.47 -18.19
CA ASP A 338 25.73 -33.09 -19.35
C ASP A 338 24.29 -33.46 -18.95
N CYS A 339 23.62 -32.51 -18.29
CA CYS A 339 22.37 -32.78 -17.57
C CYS A 339 21.17 -32.88 -18.52
N ASP A 340 21.14 -32.06 -19.56
CA ASP A 340 20.11 -32.03 -20.60
C ASP A 340 20.34 -33.06 -21.73
N SER A 341 21.53 -33.70 -21.75
CA SER A 341 21.93 -34.70 -22.76
C SER A 341 21.98 -34.15 -24.19
N ASP A 342 22.24 -32.85 -24.36
CA ASP A 342 22.34 -32.19 -25.66
C ASP A 342 23.72 -32.39 -26.32
N GLY A 343 24.72 -32.77 -25.52
CA GLY A 343 26.10 -33.03 -25.93
C GLY A 343 27.11 -31.93 -25.57
N LEU A 344 26.66 -30.86 -24.91
CA LEU A 344 27.48 -29.90 -24.17
C LEU A 344 27.54 -30.33 -22.70
N ASN A 345 28.67 -30.05 -22.04
CA ASN A 345 28.70 -30.19 -20.58
C ASN A 345 28.36 -28.86 -19.91
N ASN A 346 27.99 -28.90 -18.64
CA ASN A 346 27.56 -27.75 -17.83
C ASN A 346 28.62 -26.63 -17.73
N ALA A 347 29.89 -26.88 -18.10
CA ALA A 347 30.94 -25.86 -18.17
C ALA A 347 31.24 -25.34 -19.58
N THR A 348 30.81 -26.04 -20.64
CA THR A 348 31.09 -25.70 -22.05
C THR A 348 30.04 -24.77 -22.64
N VAL A 349 29.16 -24.27 -21.79
CA VAL A 349 28.20 -23.22 -22.04
C VAL A 349 28.91 -21.96 -22.58
N GLY A 350 29.05 -21.86 -23.91
CA GLY A 350 29.46 -20.64 -24.63
C GLY A 350 30.89 -20.53 -25.17
N ILE A 351 31.25 -21.27 -26.23
CA ILE A 351 32.17 -20.72 -27.27
C ILE A 351 31.63 -20.97 -28.69
N ASN A 352 30.51 -20.32 -29.03
CA ASN A 352 30.44 -19.58 -30.30
C ASN A 352 31.21 -18.25 -30.09
N PRO A 353 31.86 -17.63 -31.10
CA PRO A 353 32.59 -16.35 -31.04
C PRO A 353 32.06 -15.20 -30.14
N ASN A 354 30.82 -15.25 -29.63
CA ASN A 354 30.18 -14.22 -28.81
C ASN A 354 30.05 -14.52 -27.30
N GLY A 355 30.35 -15.73 -26.81
CA GLY A 355 30.43 -16.04 -25.36
C GLY A 355 29.11 -16.10 -24.58
N VAL A 356 28.05 -16.66 -25.17
CA VAL A 356 26.68 -16.75 -24.60
C VAL A 356 26.48 -18.03 -23.78
N LYS A 357 25.82 -17.94 -22.62
CA LYS A 357 25.47 -19.07 -21.74
C LYS A 357 24.05 -19.60 -22.02
N THR A 358 23.90 -20.90 -22.28
CA THR A 358 22.67 -21.69 -22.33
C THR A 358 22.27 -22.28 -20.97
N ASP A 359 21.05 -22.79 -20.87
CA ASP A 359 20.56 -23.49 -19.67
C ASP A 359 21.11 -24.92 -19.62
N PRO A 360 21.89 -25.32 -18.59
CA PRO A 360 22.42 -26.68 -18.48
C PRO A 360 21.36 -27.78 -18.32
N LEU A 361 20.11 -27.42 -18.05
CA LEU A 361 18.98 -28.35 -17.91
C LEU A 361 18.05 -28.37 -19.14
N ASP A 362 18.27 -27.50 -20.13
CA ASP A 362 17.45 -27.42 -21.35
C ASP A 362 18.28 -27.58 -22.62
N ALA A 363 18.00 -28.68 -23.34
CA ALA A 363 18.72 -29.01 -24.56
C ALA A 363 18.44 -28.08 -25.75
N ASP A 364 17.42 -27.22 -25.67
CA ASP A 364 16.95 -26.27 -26.70
C ASP A 364 16.56 -24.97 -25.99
N THR A 365 17.56 -24.20 -25.53
CA THR A 365 17.40 -23.08 -24.59
C THR A 365 16.43 -22.01 -25.08
N ASP A 366 16.38 -21.75 -26.39
CA ASP A 366 15.45 -20.78 -26.98
C ASP A 366 14.17 -21.40 -27.57
N GLY A 367 14.06 -22.73 -27.53
CA GLY A 367 12.88 -23.47 -27.94
C GLY A 367 12.62 -23.46 -29.44
N ASP A 368 13.59 -23.11 -30.30
CA ASP A 368 13.43 -23.05 -31.75
C ASP A 368 13.43 -24.43 -32.44
N GLY A 369 13.76 -25.47 -31.68
CA GLY A 369 13.79 -26.87 -32.14
C GLY A 369 15.14 -27.34 -32.66
N VAL A 370 16.18 -26.53 -32.53
CA VAL A 370 17.59 -26.89 -32.73
C VAL A 370 18.24 -26.95 -31.35
N SER A 371 19.03 -28.00 -31.07
CA SER A 371 19.67 -28.08 -29.75
C SER A 371 20.83 -27.11 -29.63
N ASP A 372 21.15 -26.69 -28.41
CA ASP A 372 22.25 -25.75 -28.15
C ASP A 372 23.58 -26.25 -28.72
N ALA A 373 23.87 -27.55 -28.55
CA ALA A 373 25.02 -28.21 -29.17
C ALA A 373 25.05 -28.08 -30.71
N GLN A 374 23.89 -28.17 -31.37
CA GLN A 374 23.79 -28.11 -32.82
C GLN A 374 23.96 -26.67 -33.33
N GLU A 375 23.45 -25.69 -32.60
CA GLU A 375 23.65 -24.27 -32.88
C GLU A 375 25.10 -23.82 -32.65
N ALA A 376 25.75 -24.33 -31.61
CA ALA A 376 27.19 -24.15 -31.41
C ALA A 376 28.03 -24.69 -32.59
N ILE A 377 27.56 -25.77 -33.25
CA ILE A 377 28.18 -26.31 -34.48
C ILE A 377 27.90 -25.43 -35.69
N ASP A 378 26.65 -24.96 -35.84
CA ASP A 378 26.19 -24.19 -37.00
C ASP A 378 26.61 -22.71 -36.93
N GLY A 379 27.01 -22.24 -35.75
CA GLY A 379 27.46 -20.88 -35.50
C GLY A 379 26.33 -19.87 -35.30
N THR A 380 25.10 -20.34 -35.02
CA THR A 380 23.97 -19.51 -34.56
C THR A 380 24.04 -19.31 -33.05
N ASN A 381 23.23 -18.40 -32.52
CA ASN A 381 23.15 -18.11 -31.09
C ASN A 381 22.09 -18.98 -30.41
N PRO A 382 22.48 -19.89 -29.48
CA PRO A 382 21.57 -20.81 -28.79
C PRO A 382 20.47 -20.20 -27.90
N ASN A 383 20.53 -18.89 -27.66
CA ASN A 383 19.55 -18.17 -26.87
C ASN A 383 18.68 -17.27 -27.76
N ASN A 384 18.66 -17.49 -29.07
CA ASN A 384 17.99 -16.62 -30.02
C ASN A 384 17.39 -17.41 -31.19
N GLY A 385 16.14 -17.85 -31.00
CA GLY A 385 15.40 -18.63 -31.98
C GLY A 385 15.09 -17.89 -33.30
N CYS A 386 15.47 -16.60 -33.41
CA CYS A 386 15.36 -15.81 -34.62
C CYS A 386 16.61 -15.88 -35.52
N ASP A 387 17.73 -16.42 -35.04
CA ASP A 387 18.98 -16.57 -35.83
C ASP A 387 18.91 -17.79 -36.78
N TYR A 388 18.05 -18.77 -36.48
CA TYR A 388 17.88 -19.99 -37.28
C TYR A 388 16.65 -19.97 -38.21
N ASN A 389 16.75 -19.24 -39.33
CA ASN A 389 15.65 -19.01 -40.29
C ASN A 389 15.19 -20.21 -41.16
N GLN A 390 15.45 -21.46 -40.75
CA GLN A 390 15.16 -22.66 -41.56
C GLN A 390 14.18 -23.65 -40.93
N GLN A 391 13.50 -23.31 -39.83
CA GLN A 391 12.63 -24.25 -39.11
C GLN A 391 11.14 -23.85 -39.06
N PRO A 392 10.21 -24.82 -38.93
CA PRO A 392 8.77 -24.56 -38.79
C PRO A 392 8.37 -23.74 -37.55
N LYS A 393 9.21 -23.68 -36.51
CA LYS A 393 8.96 -22.88 -35.30
C LYS A 393 9.33 -21.39 -35.50
N TRP A 394 10.35 -21.08 -36.30
CA TRP A 394 10.69 -19.71 -36.69
C TRP A 394 9.50 -18.99 -37.35
N SER A 395 8.72 -19.67 -38.18
CA SER A 395 7.49 -19.11 -38.78
C SER A 395 6.34 -18.86 -37.79
N LYS A 396 6.46 -19.30 -36.54
CA LYS A 396 5.49 -19.02 -35.46
C LYS A 396 6.02 -18.06 -34.41
N ALA A 397 7.31 -17.73 -34.46
CA ALA A 397 7.90 -16.72 -33.60
C ALA A 397 7.53 -15.33 -34.15
N ASP A 398 7.48 -14.36 -33.24
CA ASP A 398 7.36 -12.93 -33.51
C ASP A 398 8.73 -12.33 -33.16
N CYS A 399 9.58 -12.11 -34.16
CA CYS A 399 11.00 -11.82 -33.93
C CYS A 399 11.31 -10.34 -33.74
N ASP A 400 10.43 -9.45 -34.16
CA ASP A 400 10.51 -8.00 -33.92
C ASP A 400 9.54 -7.51 -32.83
N ASN A 401 8.75 -8.42 -32.25
CA ASN A 401 7.82 -8.21 -31.14
C ASN A 401 6.74 -7.19 -31.48
N ASP A 402 6.28 -7.20 -32.72
CA ASP A 402 5.31 -6.25 -33.23
C ASP A 402 3.86 -6.73 -33.01
N GLY A 403 3.66 -8.04 -32.81
CA GLY A 403 2.37 -8.70 -32.62
C GLY A 403 1.95 -9.65 -33.76
N LEU A 404 2.70 -9.72 -34.85
CA LEU A 404 2.55 -10.68 -35.94
C LEU A 404 3.67 -11.73 -35.87
N THR A 405 3.35 -12.97 -36.23
CA THR A 405 4.40 -13.97 -36.41
C THR A 405 5.13 -13.77 -37.73
N ASN A 406 6.40 -14.18 -37.78
CA ASN A 406 7.19 -14.17 -39.02
C ASN A 406 6.49 -14.91 -40.18
N GLY A 407 5.67 -15.91 -39.86
CA GLY A 407 4.87 -16.64 -40.84
C GLY A 407 3.73 -15.80 -41.40
N GLU A 408 3.02 -15.06 -40.54
CA GLU A 408 1.99 -14.10 -40.94
C GLU A 408 2.58 -13.01 -41.83
N GLU A 409 3.70 -12.44 -41.45
CA GLU A 409 4.34 -11.35 -42.19
C GLU A 409 4.93 -11.80 -43.54
N LEU A 410 5.44 -13.03 -43.63
CA LEU A 410 5.94 -13.57 -44.91
C LEU A 410 4.83 -14.00 -45.87
N THR A 411 3.68 -14.41 -45.34
CA THR A 411 2.64 -15.07 -46.13
C THR A 411 1.37 -14.26 -46.30
N GLY A 412 1.13 -13.28 -45.43
CA GLY A 412 -0.12 -12.55 -45.28
C GLY A 412 -1.29 -13.44 -44.84
N ILE A 413 -1.01 -14.64 -44.31
CA ILE A 413 -2.04 -15.59 -43.85
C ILE A 413 -2.11 -15.51 -42.34
N ASP A 414 -3.28 -15.11 -41.84
CA ASP A 414 -3.67 -15.09 -40.43
C ASP A 414 -3.36 -16.40 -39.68
N ASP A 415 -2.64 -16.31 -38.56
CA ASP A 415 -2.62 -17.32 -37.51
C ASP A 415 -3.67 -16.92 -36.47
N PRO A 416 -4.78 -17.68 -36.29
CA PRO A 416 -5.88 -17.30 -35.40
C PRO A 416 -5.52 -17.24 -33.90
N LEU A 417 -4.25 -17.42 -33.56
CA LEU A 417 -3.70 -17.26 -32.21
C LEU A 417 -3.12 -15.86 -31.96
N THR A 418 -2.80 -15.09 -32.99
CA THR A 418 -2.38 -13.69 -32.85
C THR A 418 -3.60 -12.77 -32.76
N THR A 419 -3.38 -11.55 -32.27
CA THR A 419 -4.45 -10.57 -32.11
C THR A 419 -4.74 -9.81 -33.40
N ALA A 420 -3.80 -9.73 -34.34
CA ALA A 420 -3.86 -8.93 -35.55
C ALA A 420 -3.93 -9.82 -36.81
N ASP A 421 -4.90 -9.59 -37.69
CA ASP A 421 -5.02 -10.29 -38.97
C ASP A 421 -4.27 -9.49 -40.06
N PRO A 422 -3.17 -10.01 -40.65
CA PRO A 422 -2.40 -9.31 -41.68
C PRO A 422 -3.20 -9.09 -42.98
N ASN A 423 -4.41 -9.66 -43.12
CA ASN A 423 -5.35 -9.42 -44.21
C ASN A 423 -4.77 -9.61 -45.63
N GLY A 424 -3.76 -10.46 -45.77
CA GLY A 424 -3.06 -10.71 -47.04
C GLY A 424 -1.91 -9.75 -47.34
N VAL A 425 -1.57 -8.83 -46.44
CA VAL A 425 -0.41 -7.94 -46.52
C VAL A 425 0.81 -8.68 -45.97
N THR A 426 1.98 -8.46 -46.58
CA THR A 426 3.26 -9.04 -46.14
C THR A 426 4.20 -7.92 -45.73
N THR A 427 4.92 -8.12 -44.64
CA THR A 427 5.82 -7.16 -43.99
C THR A 427 7.19 -7.78 -43.75
N ASN A 428 8.09 -7.09 -43.06
CA ASN A 428 9.44 -7.58 -42.77
C ASN A 428 9.54 -8.17 -41.36
N PRO A 429 9.73 -9.51 -41.22
CA PRO A 429 9.71 -10.21 -39.92
C PRO A 429 10.77 -9.88 -38.87
N LEU A 430 11.57 -8.87 -39.12
CA LEU A 430 12.67 -8.43 -38.27
C LEU A 430 12.63 -6.91 -38.08
N ASN A 431 11.52 -6.27 -38.43
CA ASN A 431 11.32 -4.84 -38.38
C ASN A 431 9.85 -4.53 -38.11
N ALA A 432 9.55 -4.30 -36.83
CA ALA A 432 8.20 -4.08 -36.32
C ALA A 432 7.40 -2.95 -36.99
N ASP A 433 8.05 -2.04 -37.71
CA ASP A 433 7.44 -0.92 -38.44
C ASP A 433 8.05 -0.89 -39.85
N THR A 434 7.40 -1.59 -40.80
CA THR A 434 7.96 -1.89 -42.12
C THR A 434 8.16 -0.66 -42.98
N ASP A 435 7.28 0.33 -42.90
CA ASP A 435 7.37 1.57 -43.68
C ASP A 435 7.99 2.75 -42.93
N GLY A 436 8.20 2.62 -41.62
CA GLY A 436 8.91 3.55 -40.78
C GLY A 436 8.08 4.75 -40.37
N ASP A 437 6.75 4.63 -40.29
CA ASP A 437 5.87 5.73 -39.91
C ASP A 437 5.68 5.93 -38.40
N GLY A 438 6.15 4.97 -37.61
CA GLY A 438 6.12 4.97 -36.14
C GLY A 438 5.02 4.08 -35.56
N VAL A 439 4.20 3.44 -36.38
CA VAL A 439 3.22 2.44 -35.94
C VAL A 439 3.65 1.05 -36.40
N SER A 440 3.35 0.04 -35.59
CA SER A 440 3.80 -1.31 -35.90
C SER A 440 2.92 -1.97 -36.94
N ASP A 441 3.50 -2.92 -37.69
CA ASP A 441 2.80 -3.64 -38.75
C ASP A 441 1.53 -4.34 -38.22
N ALA A 442 1.61 -4.92 -37.02
CA ALA A 442 0.44 -5.50 -36.33
C ALA A 442 -0.62 -4.47 -35.93
N GLN A 443 -0.22 -3.28 -35.48
CA GLN A 443 -1.17 -2.24 -35.07
C GLN A 443 -1.89 -1.68 -36.30
N GLU A 444 -1.18 -1.51 -37.40
CA GLU A 444 -1.78 -1.13 -38.68
C GLU A 444 -2.74 -2.21 -39.21
N ALA A 445 -2.39 -3.49 -39.06
CA ALA A 445 -3.28 -4.60 -39.39
C ALA A 445 -4.58 -4.60 -38.55
N LEU A 446 -4.53 -4.18 -37.27
CA LEU A 446 -5.71 -3.98 -36.42
C LEU A 446 -6.55 -2.76 -36.86
N ASP A 447 -5.87 -1.67 -37.21
CA ASP A 447 -6.49 -0.41 -37.60
C ASP A 447 -7.04 -0.43 -39.04
N GLY A 448 -6.60 -1.40 -39.84
CA GLY A 448 -6.93 -1.52 -41.25
C GLY A 448 -6.20 -0.53 -42.15
N THR A 449 -5.11 0.08 -41.65
CA THR A 449 -4.14 0.83 -42.44
C THR A 449 -3.17 -0.14 -43.12
N ASN A 450 -2.31 0.35 -44.01
CA ASN A 450 -1.42 -0.48 -44.82
C ASN A 450 0.02 -0.39 -44.30
N PRO A 451 0.57 -1.48 -43.71
CA PRO A 451 1.94 -1.57 -43.16
C PRO A 451 3.13 -1.31 -44.09
N ASN A 452 2.86 -0.98 -45.34
CA ASN A 452 3.87 -0.69 -46.36
C ASN A 452 3.69 0.71 -46.96
N ASN A 453 2.83 1.53 -46.37
CA ASN A 453 2.48 2.86 -46.82
C ASN A 453 2.38 3.83 -45.64
N GLY A 454 3.50 4.45 -45.29
CA GLY A 454 3.55 5.45 -44.22
C GLY A 454 2.85 6.78 -44.51
N CYS A 455 1.83 6.81 -45.37
CA CYS A 455 0.84 7.89 -45.44
C CYS A 455 -0.58 7.35 -45.24
N ASP A 456 -0.73 6.09 -44.83
CA ASP A 456 -2.02 5.49 -44.50
C ASP A 456 -2.38 5.79 -43.04
N TYR A 457 -2.85 7.01 -42.81
CA TYR A 457 -2.93 7.60 -41.46
C TYR A 457 -4.24 7.25 -40.72
N ASN A 458 -4.10 6.84 -39.46
CA ASN A 458 -5.22 6.69 -38.51
C ASN A 458 -4.98 7.52 -37.23
N PRO A 459 -5.80 8.56 -36.97
CA PRO A 459 -5.62 9.46 -35.82
C PRO A 459 -5.81 8.80 -34.44
N LEU A 460 -6.38 7.59 -34.36
CA LEU A 460 -6.55 6.88 -33.08
C LEU A 460 -5.27 6.21 -32.58
N SER A 461 -4.41 5.79 -33.49
CA SER A 461 -3.18 5.03 -33.20
C SER A 461 -1.91 5.73 -33.66
N GLN A 462 -2.00 6.74 -34.53
CA GLN A 462 -0.89 7.57 -34.98
C GLN A 462 -1.04 8.99 -34.42
N VAL A 463 -0.34 9.29 -33.33
CA VAL A 463 -0.35 10.59 -32.63
C VAL A 463 1.05 11.19 -32.59
N ALA A 464 1.15 12.49 -32.27
CA ALA A 464 2.44 13.20 -32.25
C ALA A 464 3.52 12.56 -31.35
N SER A 465 3.13 11.74 -30.36
CA SER A 465 4.06 11.07 -29.45
C SER A 465 4.63 9.74 -29.95
N ASN A 466 4.04 9.09 -30.96
CA ASN A 466 4.50 7.78 -31.44
C ASN A 466 4.85 7.73 -32.94
N VAL A 467 4.54 8.76 -33.72
CA VAL A 467 4.98 8.84 -35.13
C VAL A 467 6.50 9.05 -35.28
N SER A 468 7.07 8.56 -36.38
CA SER A 468 8.50 8.67 -36.65
C SER A 468 8.90 10.08 -37.09
N THR A 469 10.16 10.46 -36.86
CA THR A 469 10.70 11.75 -37.36
C THR A 469 10.67 11.82 -38.89
N ALA A 470 10.74 10.68 -39.60
CA ALA A 470 10.66 10.67 -41.05
C ALA A 470 9.25 11.02 -41.53
N TRP A 471 8.25 10.43 -40.89
CA TRP A 471 6.84 10.72 -41.13
C TRP A 471 6.47 12.16 -40.77
N SER A 472 6.88 12.65 -39.60
CA SER A 472 6.58 14.03 -39.17
C SER A 472 7.20 15.10 -40.08
N ASN A 473 8.29 14.80 -40.79
CA ASN A 473 8.90 15.70 -41.78
C ASN A 473 8.38 15.46 -43.20
N GLY A 474 7.56 14.42 -43.40
CA GLY A 474 6.83 14.15 -44.62
C GLY A 474 5.68 15.15 -44.79
N ASP A 475 5.09 15.12 -45.98
CA ASP A 475 3.98 15.97 -46.41
C ASP A 475 3.09 15.07 -47.28
N CYS A 476 2.13 14.39 -46.65
CA CYS A 476 1.37 13.31 -47.27
C CYS A 476 0.33 13.82 -48.27
N ASP A 477 -0.26 15.00 -48.04
CA ASP A 477 -1.27 15.61 -48.90
C ASP A 477 -0.71 16.65 -49.90
N ASN A 478 0.54 17.07 -49.72
CA ASN A 478 1.29 18.03 -50.54
C ASN A 478 0.73 19.46 -50.50
N ASP A 479 0.14 19.87 -49.37
CA ASP A 479 -0.34 21.23 -49.15
C ASP A 479 0.79 22.22 -48.77
N GLY A 480 1.94 21.68 -48.38
CA GLY A 480 3.16 22.41 -48.03
C GLY A 480 3.33 22.68 -46.53
N LEU A 481 2.48 22.13 -45.67
CA LEU A 481 2.75 21.81 -44.28
C LEU A 481 3.34 20.39 -44.21
N THR A 482 4.14 20.13 -43.19
CA THR A 482 4.56 18.76 -42.88
C THR A 482 3.55 18.09 -41.97
N ASN A 483 3.40 16.77 -42.04
CA ASN A 483 2.48 16.02 -41.18
C ASN A 483 2.66 16.36 -39.68
N GLY A 484 3.90 16.66 -39.26
CA GLY A 484 4.20 17.10 -37.89
C GLY A 484 3.73 18.52 -37.56
N GLU A 485 3.77 19.45 -38.51
CA GLU A 485 3.17 20.78 -38.37
C GLU A 485 1.66 20.67 -38.21
N GLU A 486 1.04 19.74 -38.93
CA GLU A 486 -0.40 19.50 -38.92
C GLU A 486 -0.87 18.79 -37.64
N LEU A 487 -0.07 17.87 -37.08
CA LEU A 487 -0.42 17.24 -35.79
C LEU A 487 -0.20 18.14 -34.58
N THR A 488 0.72 19.10 -34.65
CA THR A 488 1.15 19.88 -33.48
C THR A 488 0.75 21.35 -33.52
N GLY A 489 0.41 21.87 -34.70
CA GLY A 489 0.21 23.30 -34.94
C GLY A 489 1.49 24.14 -34.80
N ILE A 490 2.67 23.52 -34.59
CA ILE A 490 3.94 24.22 -34.39
C ILE A 490 4.61 24.45 -35.73
N ASP A 491 4.77 25.72 -36.09
CA ASP A 491 5.42 26.16 -37.34
C ASP A 491 6.87 25.68 -37.47
N ASN A 492 7.19 25.02 -38.58
CA ASN A 492 8.54 24.74 -39.02
C ASN A 492 8.97 25.84 -40.01
N PRO A 493 9.90 26.74 -39.66
CA PRO A 493 10.28 27.87 -40.53
C PRO A 493 10.90 27.49 -41.88
N ALA A 494 11.11 26.19 -42.14
CA ALA A 494 11.63 25.64 -43.38
C ALA A 494 10.53 25.32 -44.43
N THR A 495 9.26 25.25 -44.04
CA THR A 495 8.12 24.98 -44.94
C THR A 495 7.56 26.28 -45.55
N THR A 496 6.71 26.14 -46.56
CA THR A 496 6.15 27.29 -47.29
C THR A 496 4.80 27.76 -46.75
N ALA A 497 4.10 26.89 -46.02
CA ALA A 497 2.87 27.19 -45.29
C ALA A 497 3.18 27.36 -43.78
N ASN A 498 2.23 27.90 -43.00
CA ASN A 498 2.40 28.12 -41.56
C ASN A 498 1.10 27.70 -40.85
N PRO A 499 1.16 26.75 -39.90
CA PRO A 499 -0.02 26.20 -39.24
C PRO A 499 -0.65 27.14 -38.19
N LYS A 500 0.01 28.26 -37.86
CA LYS A 500 -0.46 29.32 -36.92
C LYS A 500 -0.93 28.83 -35.55
N GLY A 501 -0.49 27.66 -35.08
CA GLY A 501 -0.88 27.09 -33.80
C GLY A 501 -2.06 26.12 -33.85
N ILE A 502 -2.56 25.78 -35.04
CA ILE A 502 -3.74 24.93 -35.25
C ILE A 502 -3.33 23.58 -35.85
N THR A 503 -3.97 22.51 -35.41
CA THR A 503 -3.78 21.16 -35.95
C THR A 503 -4.70 20.90 -37.14
N THR A 504 -4.19 20.34 -38.24
CA THR A 504 -4.91 20.01 -39.48
C THR A 504 -4.81 18.52 -39.80
N ASN A 505 -5.48 18.05 -40.86
CA ASN A 505 -5.48 16.64 -41.24
C ASN A 505 -4.34 16.34 -42.23
N PRO A 506 -3.36 15.48 -41.89
CA PRO A 506 -2.21 15.18 -42.75
C PRO A 506 -2.48 14.56 -44.11
N LEU A 507 -3.74 14.22 -44.41
CA LEU A 507 -4.19 13.63 -45.68
C LEU A 507 -5.09 14.55 -46.51
N ASP A 508 -5.41 15.77 -46.03
CA ASP A 508 -6.40 16.65 -46.66
C ASP A 508 -5.95 18.10 -46.85
N ALA A 509 -5.48 18.36 -48.08
CA ALA A 509 -4.87 19.62 -48.49
C ALA A 509 -5.81 20.85 -48.49
N ASP A 510 -7.10 20.67 -48.24
CA ASP A 510 -8.10 21.75 -48.15
C ASP A 510 -9.17 21.36 -47.11
N THR A 511 -8.74 21.27 -45.85
CA THR A 511 -9.58 20.79 -44.73
C THR A 511 -10.87 21.63 -44.54
N ASP A 512 -11.02 22.81 -45.18
CA ASP A 512 -12.20 23.70 -45.07
C ASP A 512 -12.93 24.15 -46.34
N ASN A 513 -12.33 24.01 -47.52
CA ASN A 513 -12.87 24.51 -48.79
C ASN A 513 -13.14 26.03 -48.84
N ASP A 514 -12.46 26.87 -48.05
CA ASP A 514 -12.60 28.35 -48.12
C ASP A 514 -11.71 29.01 -49.19
N GLU A 515 -10.89 28.18 -49.87
CA GLU A 515 -9.93 28.50 -50.95
C GLU A 515 -8.97 29.68 -50.63
N ALA A 516 -8.68 30.01 -49.36
CA ALA A 516 -7.73 31.07 -49.00
C ALA A 516 -6.77 30.75 -47.84
N ILE A 517 -5.46 30.82 -48.14
CA ILE A 517 -4.38 30.79 -47.14
C ILE A 517 -4.33 32.14 -46.39
N ASP A 518 -5.33 32.48 -45.56
CA ASP A 518 -5.33 33.74 -44.79
C ASP A 518 -5.65 33.69 -43.28
N GLY A 519 -5.89 32.51 -42.71
CA GLY A 519 -5.95 32.29 -41.25
C GLY A 519 -7.26 32.68 -40.61
N THR A 520 -8.34 32.36 -41.30
CA THR A 520 -9.66 31.99 -40.78
C THR A 520 -9.64 30.54 -40.28
N ASP A 521 -10.54 30.19 -39.36
CA ASP A 521 -10.75 28.83 -38.85
C ASP A 521 -11.38 27.94 -39.94
N PRO A 522 -10.66 26.87 -40.35
CA PRO A 522 -11.13 25.94 -41.36
C PRO A 522 -12.49 25.28 -41.07
N ASN A 523 -12.81 24.99 -39.81
CA ASN A 523 -14.02 24.23 -39.50
C ASN A 523 -15.22 25.12 -39.16
N ASP A 524 -15.06 26.45 -39.24
CA ASP A 524 -16.10 27.42 -38.89
C ASP A 524 -16.43 28.33 -40.07
N SER A 525 -17.55 28.05 -40.74
CA SER A 525 -18.07 28.90 -41.81
C SER A 525 -18.38 30.33 -41.36
N CYS A 526 -18.45 30.61 -40.05
CA CYS A 526 -18.69 31.92 -39.47
C CYS A 526 -17.41 32.67 -39.07
N ASP A 527 -16.22 32.06 -39.14
CA ASP A 527 -14.94 32.76 -38.92
C ASP A 527 -14.56 33.59 -40.17
N TYR A 528 -15.21 34.75 -40.30
CA TYR A 528 -15.10 35.65 -41.44
C TYR A 528 -14.26 36.89 -41.13
N ARG A 529 -13.22 37.17 -41.94
CA ARG A 529 -12.46 38.44 -41.88
C ARG A 529 -12.74 39.35 -43.08
N ALA A 530 -13.59 40.37 -42.84
CA ALA A 530 -13.95 41.41 -43.82
C ALA A 530 -12.76 42.15 -44.48
N ALA A 531 -11.58 42.14 -43.85
CA ALA A 531 -10.39 42.84 -44.32
C ALA A 531 -9.61 42.11 -45.42
N SER A 532 -9.84 40.80 -45.63
CA SER A 532 -8.98 39.95 -46.48
C SER A 532 -9.62 39.45 -47.78
N GLN A 533 -10.94 39.62 -47.99
CA GLN A 533 -11.66 38.97 -49.10
C GLN A 533 -12.57 39.89 -49.94
N ASP A 534 -12.87 39.45 -51.17
CA ASP A 534 -13.74 40.10 -52.15
C ASP A 534 -15.21 39.68 -51.93
N LEU A 535 -16.01 40.57 -51.36
CA LEU A 535 -17.46 40.40 -51.05
C LEU A 535 -18.34 39.94 -52.23
N THR A 536 -17.82 39.90 -53.46
CA THR A 536 -18.56 39.37 -54.62
C THR A 536 -18.40 37.86 -54.82
N LYS A 537 -17.63 37.18 -53.95
CA LYS A 537 -17.28 35.76 -54.05
C LYS A 537 -17.68 34.90 -52.85
N VAL A 538 -18.18 35.48 -51.77
CA VAL A 538 -18.70 34.72 -50.61
C VAL A 538 -19.82 33.79 -51.10
N GLY A 539 -19.71 32.50 -50.77
CA GLY A 539 -20.59 31.44 -51.26
C GLY A 539 -22.02 31.55 -50.73
N SER A 540 -22.92 30.69 -51.23
CA SER A 540 -24.31 30.63 -50.75
C SER A 540 -24.43 30.09 -49.32
N GLU A 541 -23.40 29.44 -48.79
CA GLU A 541 -23.42 28.87 -47.43
C GLU A 541 -23.26 29.96 -46.37
N TRP A 542 -22.25 30.83 -46.49
CA TRP A 542 -22.10 32.00 -45.61
C TRP A 542 -23.29 32.96 -45.64
N ASN A 543 -23.84 33.23 -46.83
CA ASN A 543 -24.97 34.17 -46.98
C ASN A 543 -26.28 33.64 -46.38
N ASN A 544 -26.45 32.31 -46.31
CA ASN A 544 -27.66 31.69 -45.75
C ASN A 544 -27.48 31.29 -44.28
N ALA A 545 -26.25 31.42 -43.74
CA ALA A 545 -25.98 31.21 -42.33
C ALA A 545 -26.47 32.41 -41.51
N ASP A 546 -26.82 32.12 -40.27
CA ASP A 546 -27.17 33.07 -39.22
C ASP A 546 -26.07 32.87 -38.17
N CYS A 547 -24.97 33.62 -38.33
CA CYS A 547 -23.71 33.29 -37.66
C CYS A 547 -23.68 33.69 -36.19
N ASP A 548 -24.47 34.68 -35.79
CA ASP A 548 -24.65 35.04 -34.40
C ASP A 548 -25.92 34.41 -33.78
N ASN A 549 -26.75 33.74 -34.60
CA ASN A 549 -27.97 33.02 -34.21
C ASN A 549 -29.06 33.93 -33.66
N ASP A 550 -29.13 35.18 -34.12
CA ASP A 550 -30.12 36.14 -33.69
C ASP A 550 -31.46 36.00 -34.44
N GLY A 551 -31.44 35.32 -35.59
CA GLY A 551 -32.60 35.05 -36.43
C GLY A 551 -32.65 35.81 -37.75
N LEU A 552 -31.68 36.69 -38.03
CA LEU A 552 -31.40 37.25 -39.35
C LEU A 552 -30.25 36.47 -40.00
N THR A 553 -30.29 36.28 -41.31
CA THR A 553 -29.13 35.72 -42.02
C THR A 553 -28.09 36.79 -42.26
N ASN A 554 -26.83 36.37 -42.39
CA ASN A 554 -25.74 37.30 -42.70
C ASN A 554 -26.00 38.15 -43.95
N ALA A 555 -26.74 37.60 -44.94
CA ALA A 555 -27.13 38.36 -46.13
C ALA A 555 -28.16 39.47 -45.82
N GLU A 556 -29.11 39.20 -44.94
CA GLU A 556 -30.10 40.18 -44.48
C GLU A 556 -29.42 41.30 -43.72
N GLU A 557 -28.47 40.98 -42.85
CA GLU A 557 -27.78 41.95 -42.00
C GLU A 557 -26.77 42.81 -42.76
N VAL A 558 -26.02 42.25 -43.71
CA VAL A 558 -25.09 43.05 -44.52
C VAL A 558 -25.82 43.96 -45.52
N THR A 559 -26.99 43.53 -46.00
CA THR A 559 -27.67 44.23 -47.12
C THR A 559 -28.90 45.04 -46.70
N GLY A 560 -29.49 44.74 -45.54
CA GLY A 560 -30.78 45.24 -45.09
C GLY A 560 -31.96 44.79 -45.97
N ILE A 561 -31.78 43.75 -46.78
CA ILE A 561 -32.83 43.23 -47.67
C ILE A 561 -33.41 41.96 -47.07
N ASP A 562 -34.70 42.01 -46.74
CA ASP A 562 -35.52 40.90 -46.23
C ASP A 562 -35.41 39.61 -47.08
N ASP A 563 -35.07 38.50 -46.42
CA ASP A 563 -35.34 37.15 -46.91
C ASP A 563 -36.69 36.68 -46.35
N PRO A 564 -37.73 36.50 -47.18
CA PRO A 564 -39.06 36.08 -46.73
C PRO A 564 -39.13 34.72 -46.02
N ALA A 565 -38.02 33.98 -45.95
CA ALA A 565 -37.87 32.73 -45.23
C ALA A 565 -37.57 32.91 -43.72
N THR A 566 -37.04 34.06 -43.29
CA THR A 566 -36.76 34.36 -41.88
C THR A 566 -37.96 35.08 -41.23
N PRO A 567 -38.07 35.07 -39.89
CA PRO A 567 -39.21 35.68 -39.21
C PRO A 567 -39.18 37.22 -39.08
N ALA A 568 -38.01 37.84 -39.25
CA ALA A 568 -37.75 39.26 -38.98
C ALA A 568 -37.38 40.00 -40.28
N ASP A 569 -37.96 41.20 -40.50
CA ASP A 569 -37.69 42.03 -41.69
C ASP A 569 -36.78 43.20 -41.26
N PRO A 570 -35.53 43.29 -41.75
CA PRO A 570 -34.59 44.35 -41.34
C PRO A 570 -34.97 45.76 -41.84
N ASP A 571 -36.04 45.93 -42.62
CA ASP A 571 -36.60 47.20 -43.15
C ASP A 571 -35.54 48.17 -43.75
N GLY A 572 -34.49 47.61 -44.35
CA GLY A 572 -33.41 48.38 -44.99
C GLY A 572 -32.26 48.80 -44.06
N ILE A 573 -32.24 48.37 -42.81
CA ILE A 573 -31.15 48.62 -41.85
C ILE A 573 -30.16 47.46 -41.92
N ALA A 574 -28.87 47.80 -41.95
CA ALA A 574 -27.80 46.82 -42.00
C ALA A 574 -27.09 46.76 -40.64
N THR A 575 -26.90 45.56 -40.13
CA THR A 575 -26.34 45.21 -38.81
C THR A 575 -25.08 44.36 -38.97
N ASN A 576 -24.48 43.92 -37.86
CA ASN A 576 -23.24 43.15 -37.88
C ASN A 576 -23.51 41.64 -37.78
N PRO A 577 -23.22 40.84 -38.83
CA PRO A 577 -23.59 39.41 -38.89
C PRO A 577 -22.96 38.44 -37.90
N LEU A 578 -22.16 38.96 -36.97
CA LEU A 578 -21.41 38.19 -35.99
C LEU A 578 -21.69 38.71 -34.57
N ASP A 579 -22.70 39.57 -34.41
CA ASP A 579 -22.98 40.27 -33.17
C ASP A 579 -24.49 40.41 -32.99
N THR A 580 -25.05 39.56 -32.13
CA THR A 580 -26.50 39.43 -31.94
C THR A 580 -27.20 40.72 -31.50
N ASP A 581 -26.47 41.73 -31.02
CA ASP A 581 -26.98 43.00 -30.49
C ASP A 581 -25.99 44.10 -30.87
N THR A 582 -26.15 44.64 -32.07
CA THR A 582 -25.17 45.53 -32.73
C THR A 582 -24.88 46.81 -31.93
N ASP A 583 -25.82 47.28 -31.12
CA ASP A 583 -25.65 48.50 -30.31
C ASP A 583 -25.49 48.27 -28.79
N GLY A 584 -25.71 47.04 -28.34
CA GLY A 584 -25.41 46.56 -26.99
C GLY A 584 -26.42 46.97 -25.93
N ASP A 585 -27.69 47.18 -26.30
CA ASP A 585 -28.74 47.62 -25.37
C ASP A 585 -29.50 46.48 -24.69
N GLY A 586 -29.23 45.24 -25.07
CA GLY A 586 -29.81 44.02 -24.54
C GLY A 586 -31.03 43.51 -25.30
N VAL A 587 -31.35 44.06 -26.48
CA VAL A 587 -32.31 43.49 -27.44
C VAL A 587 -31.53 43.04 -28.68
N SER A 588 -31.88 41.89 -29.28
CA SER A 588 -31.17 41.44 -30.47
C SER A 588 -31.63 42.14 -31.74
N ASP A 589 -30.77 42.21 -32.75
CA ASP A 589 -31.06 42.95 -33.99
C ASP A 589 -32.33 42.43 -34.69
N ALA A 590 -32.52 41.12 -34.74
CA ALA A 590 -33.74 40.49 -35.25
C ALA A 590 -34.99 40.83 -34.41
N GLN A 591 -34.86 40.92 -33.09
CA GLN A 591 -35.97 41.21 -32.18
C GLN A 591 -36.40 42.69 -32.28
N GLU A 592 -35.45 43.57 -32.55
CA GLU A 592 -35.70 44.98 -32.87
C GLU A 592 -36.33 45.18 -34.24
N ALA A 593 -35.88 44.42 -35.24
CA ALA A 593 -36.53 44.36 -36.55
C ALA A 593 -38.01 43.90 -36.44
N ILE A 594 -38.31 42.94 -35.57
CA ILE A 594 -39.69 42.50 -35.28
C ILE A 594 -40.51 43.59 -34.57
N ASP A 595 -39.89 44.27 -33.61
CA ASP A 595 -40.54 45.33 -32.81
C ASP A 595 -40.64 46.67 -33.56
N GLY A 596 -39.93 46.81 -34.68
CA GLY A 596 -39.86 48.00 -35.51
C GLY A 596 -39.05 49.12 -34.86
N THR A 597 -38.04 48.77 -34.07
CA THR A 597 -37.05 49.67 -33.46
C THR A 597 -35.75 49.67 -34.28
N ASP A 598 -34.79 50.56 -33.98
CA ASP A 598 -33.57 50.73 -34.79
C ASP A 598 -32.39 49.99 -34.14
N PRO A 599 -31.92 48.85 -34.71
CA PRO A 599 -30.89 47.99 -34.12
C PRO A 599 -29.48 48.58 -34.01
N THR A 600 -29.34 49.86 -34.29
CA THR A 600 -28.05 50.57 -34.26
C THR A 600 -28.09 51.80 -33.35
N ASP A 601 -29.23 52.05 -32.69
CA ASP A 601 -29.44 53.15 -31.75
C ASP A 601 -29.91 52.62 -30.39
N VAL A 602 -28.93 52.44 -29.49
CA VAL A 602 -29.01 52.01 -28.06
C VAL A 602 -30.08 52.71 -27.18
N CYS A 603 -30.78 53.70 -27.72
CA CYS A 603 -31.83 54.47 -27.07
C CYS A 603 -33.23 54.24 -27.66
N ASP A 604 -33.36 53.49 -28.76
CA ASP A 604 -34.60 53.21 -29.46
C ASP A 604 -34.89 51.72 -29.39
N TYR A 605 -35.42 51.26 -28.26
CA TYR A 605 -35.81 49.87 -28.02
C TYR A 605 -37.17 49.75 -27.34
N ASN A 606 -37.75 48.55 -27.40
CA ASN A 606 -38.94 48.20 -26.65
C ASN A 606 -38.59 47.54 -25.31
N VAL A 607 -38.87 48.24 -24.21
CA VAL A 607 -38.55 47.80 -22.82
C VAL A 607 -39.09 46.40 -22.47
N SER A 608 -40.14 45.91 -23.15
CA SER A 608 -40.67 44.55 -22.89
C SER A 608 -39.86 43.43 -23.53
N SER A 609 -38.94 43.75 -24.43
CA SER A 609 -38.19 42.82 -25.27
C SER A 609 -36.69 42.77 -24.90
N GLN A 610 -36.28 43.59 -23.93
CA GLN A 610 -34.92 43.64 -23.39
C GLN A 610 -34.62 42.43 -22.51
N ASP A 611 -33.56 41.71 -22.83
CA ASP A 611 -33.00 40.65 -22.00
C ASP A 611 -32.05 41.25 -20.96
N LEU A 612 -32.55 41.41 -19.74
CA LEU A 612 -31.80 41.97 -18.62
C LEU A 612 -30.60 41.10 -18.18
N THR A 613 -30.43 39.90 -18.74
CA THR A 613 -29.25 39.04 -18.52
C THR A 613 -28.08 39.35 -19.45
N LYS A 614 -28.32 40.01 -20.60
CA LYS A 614 -27.28 40.41 -21.58
C LYS A 614 -26.76 41.84 -21.38
N VAL A 615 -27.32 42.60 -20.44
CA VAL A 615 -26.77 43.92 -20.04
C VAL A 615 -25.45 43.69 -19.29
N GLU A 616 -24.32 43.88 -19.98
CA GLU A 616 -22.99 43.65 -19.44
C GLU A 616 -22.71 44.50 -18.17
N VAL A 617 -22.65 43.81 -17.03
CA VAL A 617 -21.76 44.15 -15.92
C VAL A 617 -20.98 42.88 -15.54
N THR A 618 -20.04 42.51 -16.41
CA THR A 618 -18.84 41.69 -16.15
C THR A 618 -18.96 40.53 -15.14
N GLY A 619 -19.21 39.30 -15.64
CA GLY A 619 -18.57 38.06 -15.17
C GLY A 619 -19.42 37.01 -14.43
N ILE A 620 -19.81 35.95 -15.13
CA ILE A 620 -20.25 34.61 -14.65
C ILE A 620 -19.75 33.54 -15.66
N ASP A 621 -19.48 32.28 -15.24
CA ASP A 621 -20.09 31.03 -15.81
C ASP A 621 -19.78 29.79 -14.94
N ASP A 622 -20.59 28.72 -14.80
CA ASP A 622 -21.71 28.13 -15.61
C ASP A 622 -22.53 27.11 -14.75
N PRO A 623 -23.89 27.06 -14.82
CA PRO A 623 -24.75 26.09 -14.13
C PRO A 623 -25.17 24.88 -15.01
N SER A 624 -24.26 23.96 -15.30
CA SER A 624 -24.59 22.71 -16.02
C SER A 624 -23.95 21.43 -15.42
N THR A 625 -24.42 20.95 -14.27
CA THR A 625 -24.38 19.51 -13.83
C THR A 625 -25.32 19.26 -12.64
N PRO A 626 -25.81 18.02 -12.42
CA PRO A 626 -27.22 17.72 -12.18
C PRO A 626 -27.69 17.83 -10.72
N ALA A 627 -28.99 18.10 -10.55
CA ALA A 627 -29.70 17.92 -9.29
C ALA A 627 -29.50 16.50 -8.73
N ASN A 628 -28.97 16.40 -7.49
CA ASN A 628 -29.05 15.23 -6.63
C ASN A 628 -30.53 14.85 -6.37
N PRO A 629 -30.89 13.55 -6.30
CA PRO A 629 -32.24 13.05 -5.99
C PRO A 629 -32.86 13.50 -4.64
N ALA A 630 -32.21 14.29 -3.79
CA ALA A 630 -32.74 14.73 -2.49
C ALA A 630 -33.49 16.09 -2.48
N GLY A 631 -33.43 16.89 -3.56
CA GLY A 631 -34.14 18.18 -3.62
C GLY A 631 -33.59 19.29 -2.70
N ILE A 632 -32.32 19.19 -2.34
CA ILE A 632 -31.58 20.17 -1.53
C ILE A 632 -31.05 21.28 -2.45
N THR A 633 -31.24 22.55 -2.06
CA THR A 633 -30.79 23.74 -2.81
C THR A 633 -29.47 24.25 -2.24
N THR A 634 -28.46 24.45 -3.08
CA THR A 634 -27.13 24.96 -2.70
C THR A 634 -26.95 26.43 -3.13
N ASN A 635 -25.86 27.09 -2.74
CA ASN A 635 -25.58 28.47 -3.11
C ASN A 635 -24.94 28.52 -4.52
N PRO A 636 -25.62 29.01 -5.56
CA PRO A 636 -25.11 28.96 -6.94
C PRO A 636 -23.92 29.90 -7.21
N LEU A 637 -23.47 30.66 -6.21
CA LEU A 637 -22.29 31.53 -6.27
C LEU A 637 -21.08 30.94 -5.53
N ASP A 638 -21.24 29.77 -4.92
CA ASP A 638 -20.21 29.06 -4.18
C ASP A 638 -20.13 27.62 -4.70
N ALA A 639 -18.92 27.15 -4.99
CA ALA A 639 -18.73 25.80 -5.55
C ALA A 639 -18.67 24.71 -4.46
N ASP A 640 -18.57 25.15 -3.21
CA ASP A 640 -18.53 24.41 -1.96
C ASP A 640 -19.41 25.22 -0.99
N THR A 641 -20.69 24.88 -0.95
CA THR A 641 -21.74 25.74 -0.37
C THR A 641 -21.66 25.84 1.15
N ASP A 642 -21.13 24.83 1.83
CA ASP A 642 -20.94 24.81 3.29
C ASP A 642 -19.48 24.97 3.72
N GLY A 643 -18.54 24.98 2.76
CA GLY A 643 -17.15 25.30 2.97
C GLY A 643 -16.37 24.17 3.63
N ASP A 644 -16.75 22.91 3.42
CA ASP A 644 -16.11 21.74 4.02
C ASP A 644 -14.88 21.25 3.24
N GLY A 645 -14.54 21.88 2.11
CA GLY A 645 -13.44 21.51 1.23
C GLY A 645 -13.79 20.41 0.22
N VAL A 646 -15.03 19.95 0.19
CA VAL A 646 -15.64 19.10 -0.85
C VAL A 646 -16.58 19.99 -1.69
N SER A 647 -16.65 19.78 -3.00
CA SER A 647 -17.56 20.57 -3.84
C SER A 647 -18.98 20.00 -3.81
N ASP A 648 -20.00 20.86 -3.97
CA ASP A 648 -21.42 20.45 -4.07
C ASP A 648 -21.65 19.27 -5.05
N ALA A 649 -20.87 19.25 -6.14
CA ALA A 649 -20.94 18.20 -7.16
C ALA A 649 -20.32 16.87 -6.71
N GLN A 650 -19.25 16.91 -5.92
CA GLN A 650 -18.56 15.72 -5.39
C GLN A 650 -19.34 15.11 -4.22
N GLU A 651 -19.98 15.92 -3.38
CA GLU A 651 -20.88 15.45 -2.33
C GLU A 651 -22.13 14.78 -2.89
N ALA A 652 -22.67 15.28 -4.00
CA ALA A 652 -23.73 14.61 -4.74
C ALA A 652 -23.33 13.21 -5.27
N ILE A 653 -22.02 12.97 -5.48
CA ILE A 653 -21.47 11.66 -5.88
C ILE A 653 -21.25 10.78 -4.65
N ASP A 654 -20.72 11.34 -3.56
CA ASP A 654 -20.41 10.62 -2.32
C ASP A 654 -21.65 10.35 -1.46
N GLY A 655 -22.78 11.00 -1.77
CA GLY A 655 -24.04 10.84 -1.05
C GLY A 655 -24.12 11.65 0.25
N THR A 656 -23.24 12.64 0.40
CA THR A 656 -23.17 13.57 1.53
C THR A 656 -23.96 14.86 1.23
N ASN A 657 -24.18 15.72 2.22
CA ASN A 657 -25.09 16.87 2.13
C ASN A 657 -24.36 18.22 1.91
N PRO A 658 -24.54 18.87 0.73
CA PRO A 658 -23.87 20.13 0.36
C PRO A 658 -24.26 21.41 1.11
N ASN A 659 -24.94 21.28 2.25
CA ASN A 659 -25.25 22.40 3.14
C ASN A 659 -24.94 22.07 4.60
N ASP A 660 -24.37 20.89 4.86
CA ASP A 660 -24.03 20.41 6.18
C ASP A 660 -22.52 20.20 6.23
N VAL A 661 -21.87 21.23 6.75
CA VAL A 661 -20.41 21.34 6.81
C VAL A 661 -19.72 20.19 7.55
N CYS A 662 -20.45 19.35 8.30
CA CYS A 662 -19.89 18.17 8.96
C CYS A 662 -20.28 16.83 8.30
N ASP A 663 -21.13 16.84 7.27
CA ASP A 663 -21.52 15.66 6.50
C ASP A 663 -20.64 15.55 5.26
N TYR A 664 -19.47 14.93 5.41
CA TYR A 664 -18.48 14.82 4.35
C TYR A 664 -17.78 13.47 4.34
N ARG A 665 -17.12 13.16 3.22
CA ARG A 665 -16.26 11.98 3.10
C ARG A 665 -14.80 12.41 3.10
N ALA A 666 -14.05 12.02 4.13
CA ALA A 666 -12.64 12.41 4.30
C ALA A 666 -11.74 12.12 3.08
N ALA A 667 -12.02 11.06 2.32
CA ALA A 667 -11.26 10.72 1.11
C ALA A 667 -11.43 11.72 -0.06
N SER A 668 -12.51 12.49 -0.05
CA SER A 668 -12.87 13.46 -1.10
C SER A 668 -12.59 14.91 -0.69
N GLN A 669 -12.12 15.13 0.54
CA GLN A 669 -11.92 16.45 1.13
C GLN A 669 -10.57 17.07 0.73
N ASP A 670 -10.59 18.33 0.32
CA ASP A 670 -9.39 19.15 0.12
C ASP A 670 -9.20 20.12 1.31
N LEU A 671 -8.39 19.71 2.28
CA LEU A 671 -8.07 20.50 3.49
C LEU A 671 -7.44 21.87 3.18
N THR A 672 -7.00 22.13 1.94
CA THR A 672 -6.49 23.46 1.54
C THR A 672 -7.59 24.43 1.13
N LYS A 673 -8.83 23.96 1.03
CA LYS A 673 -10.00 24.72 0.56
C LYS A 673 -11.10 24.91 1.60
N VAL A 674 -10.97 24.32 2.79
CA VAL A 674 -11.95 24.47 3.89
C VAL A 674 -12.18 25.93 4.29
N GLY A 675 -13.45 26.30 4.42
CA GLY A 675 -13.95 27.61 4.79
C GLY A 675 -13.95 27.87 6.30
N SER A 676 -14.25 29.10 6.70
CA SER A 676 -14.28 29.48 8.12
C SER A 676 -15.43 28.83 8.92
N GLU A 677 -16.42 28.29 8.24
CA GLU A 677 -17.62 27.69 8.82
C GLU A 677 -17.34 26.23 9.25
N TRP A 678 -16.63 25.45 8.42
CA TRP A 678 -16.07 24.14 8.81
C TRP A 678 -15.17 24.23 10.02
N ASN A 679 -14.33 25.26 10.02
CA ASN A 679 -13.46 25.57 11.14
C ASN A 679 -14.21 26.05 12.41
N SER A 680 -15.45 26.53 12.30
CA SER A 680 -16.22 27.05 13.44
C SER A 680 -17.14 26.00 14.07
N GLU A 681 -17.54 24.98 13.31
CA GLU A 681 -18.43 23.90 13.76
C GLU A 681 -17.66 22.65 14.25
N ASP A 682 -16.32 22.65 14.16
CA ASP A 682 -15.45 21.60 14.75
C ASP A 682 -15.80 20.19 14.23
N CYS A 683 -16.06 20.10 12.92
CA CYS A 683 -16.63 18.93 12.27
C CYS A 683 -15.71 17.70 12.29
N ASP A 684 -14.40 17.92 12.32
CA ASP A 684 -13.42 16.86 12.50
C ASP A 684 -13.02 16.66 13.96
N GLY A 685 -13.60 17.44 14.90
CA GLY A 685 -13.32 17.44 16.34
C GLY A 685 -11.94 17.95 16.73
N THR A 686 -11.24 18.65 15.83
CA THR A 686 -10.02 19.41 16.13
C THR A 686 -10.33 20.91 16.05
N ASN A 687 -10.26 21.60 17.19
CA ASN A 687 -10.64 23.01 17.24
C ASN A 687 -9.56 23.85 16.54
N PRO A 688 -9.81 24.54 15.43
CA PRO A 688 -8.75 25.24 14.67
C PRO A 688 -8.27 26.55 15.32
N LEU A 689 -8.87 26.95 16.45
CA LEU A 689 -8.30 27.98 17.33
C LEU A 689 -7.30 27.40 18.35
N ASN A 690 -7.23 26.08 18.47
CA ASN A 690 -6.31 25.30 19.27
C ASN A 690 -5.52 24.36 18.35
N ALA A 691 -4.34 24.78 17.88
CA ALA A 691 -3.52 24.02 16.93
C ALA A 691 -2.84 22.74 17.52
N ASP A 692 -3.41 22.17 18.57
CA ASP A 692 -2.94 21.06 19.42
C ASP A 692 -4.13 20.69 20.33
N THR A 693 -5.11 20.00 19.74
CA THR A 693 -6.46 19.81 20.27
C THR A 693 -6.46 19.01 21.56
N ASP A 694 -5.58 18.01 21.67
CA ASP A 694 -5.47 17.14 22.83
C ASP A 694 -4.41 17.61 23.85
N GLY A 695 -3.56 18.57 23.46
CA GLY A 695 -2.63 19.28 24.33
C GLY A 695 -1.30 18.55 24.55
N ASP A 696 -0.93 17.65 23.65
CA ASP A 696 0.28 16.82 23.70
C ASP A 696 1.50 17.45 22.99
N TRP A 697 1.32 18.65 22.41
CA TRP A 697 2.29 19.43 21.64
C TRP A 697 2.61 18.93 20.23
N ASN A 698 1.90 17.93 19.73
CA ASN A 698 1.85 17.60 18.32
C ASN A 698 0.74 18.40 17.63
N PRO A 699 1.06 19.22 16.62
CA PRO A 699 0.02 19.95 15.92
C PRO A 699 -0.96 19.00 15.20
N ASP A 700 -2.25 19.29 15.27
CA ASP A 700 -3.33 18.45 14.70
C ASP A 700 -3.11 18.00 13.24
N ASN A 701 -2.36 18.76 12.44
CA ASN A 701 -2.07 18.43 11.04
C ASN A 701 -0.87 17.47 10.84
N THR A 702 -0.10 17.22 11.89
CA THR A 702 1.00 16.24 11.96
C THR A 702 0.73 15.15 12.99
N ASP A 703 -0.35 15.27 13.74
CA ASP A 703 -0.76 14.35 14.80
C ASP A 703 -1.53 13.14 14.24
N PRO A 704 -1.03 11.91 14.43
CA PRO A 704 -1.75 10.69 14.09
C PRO A 704 -3.04 10.50 14.89
N ASN A 705 -3.13 11.02 16.12
CA ASN A 705 -4.32 10.94 16.98
C ASN A 705 -4.72 12.33 17.55
N PRO A 706 -5.16 13.28 16.72
CA PRO A 706 -5.39 14.70 17.09
C PRO A 706 -6.35 15.00 18.26
N LYS A 707 -7.03 13.97 18.79
CA LYS A 707 -8.07 14.08 19.82
C LYS A 707 -7.68 13.43 21.14
N VAL A 708 -6.72 12.52 21.12
CA VAL A 708 -6.40 11.67 22.26
C VAL A 708 -4.89 11.51 22.34
N PRO A 709 -4.27 11.95 23.45
CA PRO A 709 -2.83 11.87 23.58
C PRO A 709 -2.44 10.40 23.71
N THR A 710 -1.72 9.87 22.73
CA THR A 710 -1.37 8.45 22.67
C THR A 710 0.13 8.24 22.76
N ALA A 711 0.51 7.25 23.57
CA ALA A 711 1.84 6.66 23.55
C ALA A 711 1.68 5.19 23.15
N THR A 712 2.49 4.76 22.21
CA THR A 712 2.43 3.44 21.58
C THR A 712 3.55 2.55 22.14
N ASN A 713 3.29 1.25 22.28
CA ASN A 713 4.31 0.33 22.78
C ASN A 713 5.51 0.21 21.83
N ASP A 714 6.71 0.12 22.40
CA ASP A 714 7.96 -0.02 21.66
C ASP A 714 8.55 -1.42 21.81
N THR A 715 9.33 -1.84 20.83
CA THR A 715 10.17 -3.04 20.92
C THR A 715 11.61 -2.71 20.57
N VAL A 716 12.54 -3.10 21.44
CA VAL A 716 13.97 -2.82 21.29
C VAL A 716 14.78 -4.09 21.53
N LYS A 717 15.79 -4.33 20.69
CA LYS A 717 16.79 -5.38 20.94
C LYS A 717 18.01 -4.79 21.63
N ALA A 718 18.56 -5.53 22.58
CA ALA A 718 19.73 -5.16 23.36
C ALA A 718 20.72 -6.32 23.41
N ILE A 719 21.98 -6.02 23.70
CA ILE A 719 23.02 -7.01 23.96
C ILE A 719 23.44 -6.89 25.42
N GLU A 720 23.62 -8.02 26.11
CA GLU A 720 23.99 -8.07 27.53
C GLU A 720 25.27 -7.25 27.79
N GLY A 721 25.23 -6.35 28.78
CA GLY A 721 26.40 -5.54 29.16
C GLY A 721 26.59 -4.24 28.38
N PHE A 722 25.74 -3.95 27.39
CA PHE A 722 25.79 -2.71 26.62
C PHE A 722 24.63 -1.75 26.94
N THR A 723 24.93 -0.45 26.96
CA THR A 723 23.89 0.59 27.10
C THR A 723 23.17 0.79 25.77
N ILE A 724 21.87 0.55 25.73
CA ILE A 724 21.06 0.78 24.53
C ILE A 724 20.48 2.19 24.49
N LYS A 725 20.21 2.67 23.28
CA LYS A 725 19.49 3.92 23.00
C LYS A 725 18.37 3.65 22.02
N ALA A 726 17.15 4.05 22.36
CA ALA A 726 16.00 3.94 21.49
C ALA A 726 15.20 5.25 21.52
N ASN A 727 14.72 5.71 20.37
CA ASN A 727 13.77 6.83 20.32
C ASN A 727 12.37 6.27 20.55
N ILE A 728 11.84 6.48 21.76
CA ILE A 728 10.53 5.97 22.20
C ILE A 728 9.39 6.94 21.89
N LEU A 729 9.70 8.10 21.30
CA LEU A 729 8.69 9.06 20.85
C LEU A 729 8.55 9.06 19.32
N ALA A 730 9.12 8.06 18.63
CA ALA A 730 9.14 8.03 17.17
C ALA A 730 7.79 7.61 16.56
N ASN A 731 7.01 6.85 17.34
CA ASN A 731 5.73 6.22 17.07
C ASN A 731 4.65 6.66 18.09
N ASP A 732 4.97 7.63 18.94
CA ASP A 732 4.05 8.29 19.85
C ASP A 732 3.57 9.60 19.22
N ASP A 733 2.45 10.13 19.72
CA ASP A 733 1.95 11.43 19.28
C ASP A 733 2.88 12.56 19.79
N TYR A 734 3.50 12.38 20.97
CA TYR A 734 4.36 13.38 21.58
C TYR A 734 5.64 13.69 20.78
N LEU A 735 5.75 14.90 20.22
CA LEU A 735 6.99 15.35 19.57
C LEU A 735 8.13 15.64 20.58
N PRO A 736 9.39 15.23 20.32
CA PRO A 736 10.53 15.54 21.19
C PRO A 736 10.76 17.04 21.42
N ASN A 737 10.66 17.49 22.67
CA ASN A 737 10.89 18.88 23.04
C ASN A 737 11.24 19.05 24.54
N ASP A 738 11.71 20.24 24.93
CA ASP A 738 12.12 20.53 26.32
C ASP A 738 10.96 20.77 27.30
N GLY A 739 9.72 20.75 26.81
CA GLY A 739 8.47 20.77 27.59
C GLY A 739 8.00 19.39 28.04
N ASN A 740 8.37 18.32 27.33
CA ASN A 740 8.02 16.94 27.69
C ASN A 740 8.62 16.55 29.05
N THR A 741 7.85 15.83 29.85
CA THR A 741 8.38 15.06 30.98
C THR A 741 8.14 13.58 30.73
N ILE A 742 9.22 12.81 30.62
CA ILE A 742 9.16 11.35 30.47
C ILE A 742 9.62 10.71 31.78
N THR A 743 8.81 9.82 32.35
CA THR A 743 9.09 9.15 33.62
C THR A 743 8.78 7.66 33.58
N GLN A 744 9.62 6.85 34.22
CA GLN A 744 9.32 5.43 34.40
C GLN A 744 8.23 5.24 35.46
N LYS A 745 7.13 4.58 35.10
CA LYS A 745 6.01 4.24 35.99
C LYS A 745 6.01 2.80 36.44
N GLY A 746 6.67 1.91 35.71
CA GLY A 746 6.73 0.48 36.04
C GLY A 746 7.64 -0.32 35.09
N GLY A 747 7.39 -1.62 35.02
CA GLY A 747 8.15 -2.58 34.22
C GLY A 747 8.95 -3.58 35.06
N THR A 748 9.52 -4.58 34.38
CA THR A 748 10.35 -5.64 34.99
C THR A 748 11.85 -5.35 34.94
N ALA A 749 12.28 -4.33 34.20
CA ALA A 749 13.67 -3.92 34.08
C ALA A 749 14.28 -3.51 35.44
N ALA A 750 15.35 -4.18 35.84
CA ALA A 750 16.12 -3.90 37.05
C ALA A 750 17.37 -3.03 36.78
N GLY A 751 17.71 -2.83 35.50
CA GLY A 751 18.78 -1.94 35.05
C GLY A 751 18.52 -0.44 35.25
N VAL A 752 19.46 0.39 34.81
CA VAL A 752 19.35 1.86 34.93
C VAL A 752 18.69 2.43 33.68
N VAL A 753 17.55 3.08 33.85
CA VAL A 753 16.81 3.78 32.78
C VAL A 753 17.00 5.29 32.90
N SER A 754 17.21 5.97 31.78
CA SER A 754 17.21 7.43 31.71
C SER A 754 16.56 7.89 30.40
N PHE A 755 15.80 8.99 30.44
CA PHE A 755 15.10 9.56 29.29
C PHE A 755 15.64 10.94 28.97
N ASP A 756 15.79 11.24 27.68
CA ASP A 756 16.06 12.58 27.17
C ASP A 756 14.80 13.12 26.45
N PRO A 757 13.99 13.95 27.13
CA PRO A 757 12.74 14.46 26.55
C PRO A 757 12.95 15.35 25.32
N LEU A 758 14.14 15.96 25.17
CA LEU A 758 14.46 16.82 24.03
C LEU A 758 14.65 16.02 22.74
N THR A 759 15.08 14.77 22.85
CA THR A 759 15.38 13.91 21.70
C THR A 759 14.44 12.71 21.59
N GLY A 760 13.60 12.45 22.60
CA GLY A 760 12.77 11.25 22.71
C GLY A 760 13.58 9.99 23.00
N ILE A 761 14.89 10.12 23.22
CA ILE A 761 15.79 8.98 23.38
C ILE A 761 15.73 8.46 24.82
N MET A 762 15.31 7.21 24.97
CA MET A 762 15.50 6.39 26.15
C MET A 762 16.89 5.74 26.10
N THR A 763 17.56 5.72 27.25
CA THR A 763 18.80 4.99 27.50
C THR A 763 18.55 3.92 28.56
N TYR A 764 18.98 2.69 28.29
CA TYR A 764 18.88 1.59 29.25
C TYR A 764 20.22 0.85 29.38
N GLU A 765 20.68 0.66 30.61
CA GLU A 765 21.85 -0.15 30.94
C GLU A 765 21.38 -1.43 31.66
N PRO A 766 21.32 -2.58 30.96
CA PRO A 766 20.87 -3.85 31.54
C PRO A 766 21.77 -4.32 32.68
N VAL A 767 21.19 -5.06 33.64
CA VAL A 767 21.97 -5.79 34.65
C VAL A 767 22.15 -7.25 34.22
N ALA A 768 23.27 -7.86 34.61
CA ALA A 768 23.60 -9.22 34.21
C ALA A 768 22.50 -10.25 34.56
N GLY A 769 22.12 -11.08 33.58
CA GLY A 769 21.11 -12.12 33.69
C GLY A 769 19.68 -11.71 33.32
N GLU A 770 19.46 -10.53 32.77
CA GLU A 770 18.18 -10.13 32.16
C GLU A 770 18.08 -10.61 30.71
N THR A 771 16.89 -11.04 30.26
CA THR A 771 16.69 -11.59 28.90
C THR A 771 15.47 -11.02 28.18
N ASN A 772 14.35 -10.80 28.89
CA ASN A 772 13.17 -10.12 28.37
C ASN A 772 12.61 -9.23 29.47
N VAL A 773 12.83 -7.93 29.34
CA VAL A 773 12.40 -6.95 30.35
C VAL A 773 11.50 -5.91 29.74
N THR A 774 10.62 -5.36 30.56
CA THR A 774 9.72 -4.26 30.17
C THR A 774 10.06 -3.00 30.95
N ILE A 775 9.88 -1.85 30.30
CA ILE A 775 9.92 -0.52 30.92
C ILE A 775 8.59 0.14 30.59
N ILE A 776 7.79 0.45 31.60
CA ILE A 776 6.55 1.22 31.41
C ILE A 776 6.89 2.68 31.66
N TYR A 777 6.76 3.52 30.63
CA TYR A 777 6.98 4.96 30.72
C TYR A 777 5.66 5.73 30.62
N GLU A 778 5.67 6.94 31.18
CA GLU A 778 4.64 7.95 30.99
C GLU A 778 5.33 9.18 30.42
N VAL A 779 4.83 9.68 29.30
CA VAL A 779 5.20 10.97 28.72
C VAL A 779 4.07 11.96 29.01
N CYS A 780 4.44 13.17 29.41
CA CYS A 780 3.47 14.23 29.67
C CYS A 780 3.92 15.58 29.10
N GLN A 781 2.94 16.36 28.65
CA GLN A 781 3.02 17.79 28.46
C GLN A 781 2.12 18.50 29.47
N GLY A 782 2.75 19.07 30.50
CA GLY A 782 2.01 19.70 31.59
C GLY A 782 1.15 18.71 32.38
N THR A 783 -0.16 18.66 32.09
CA THR A 783 -1.12 17.73 32.73
C THR A 783 -1.68 16.67 31.78
N VAL A 784 -1.36 16.76 30.49
CA VAL A 784 -1.75 15.80 29.45
C VAL A 784 -0.68 14.71 29.43
N CYS A 785 -1.07 13.45 29.58
CA CYS A 785 -0.14 12.33 29.73
C CYS A 785 -0.67 11.06 29.06
N ALA A 786 0.25 10.27 28.50
CA ALA A 786 -0.01 8.92 28.00
C ALA A 786 1.06 7.93 28.51
N THR A 787 0.73 6.65 28.53
CA THR A 787 1.63 5.58 29.01
C THR A 787 1.80 4.49 27.98
N ALA A 788 3.04 4.03 27.82
CA ALA A 788 3.37 2.92 26.95
C ALA A 788 4.44 2.02 27.57
N THR A 789 4.62 0.85 26.96
CA THR A 789 5.57 -0.17 27.38
C THR A 789 6.64 -0.37 26.31
N VAL A 790 7.91 -0.23 26.72
CA VAL A 790 9.06 -0.70 25.94
C VAL A 790 9.33 -2.15 26.32
N THR A 791 9.25 -3.05 25.36
CA THR A 791 9.69 -4.44 25.50
C THR A 791 11.13 -4.57 24.99
N ILE A 792 12.04 -5.00 25.86
CA ILE A 792 13.46 -5.16 25.53
C ILE A 792 13.84 -6.64 25.58
N SER A 793 14.20 -7.17 24.42
CA SER A 793 14.83 -8.49 24.31
C SER A 793 16.35 -8.31 24.38
N ILE A 794 16.97 -8.91 25.40
CA ILE A 794 18.41 -8.83 25.66
C ILE A 794 19.05 -10.14 25.22
N ASP A 795 19.77 -10.07 24.12
CA ASP A 795 20.60 -11.16 23.64
C ASP A 795 21.87 -11.22 24.48
N LYS A 796 22.25 -12.43 24.89
CA LYS A 796 23.49 -12.65 25.62
C LYS A 796 24.69 -12.42 24.70
N ASP A 797 25.81 -11.97 25.24
CA ASP A 797 27.09 -11.89 24.53
C ASP A 797 28.13 -12.64 25.37
N THR A 798 28.36 -13.90 25.00
CA THR A 798 29.13 -14.86 25.80
C THR A 798 30.63 -14.59 25.72
N ASP A 799 31.13 -14.03 24.63
CA ASP A 799 32.56 -13.79 24.41
C ASP A 799 32.98 -12.31 24.49
N GLY A 800 31.99 -11.43 24.52
CA GLY A 800 32.09 -10.01 24.79
C GLY A 800 32.40 -9.17 23.56
N ASP A 801 32.18 -9.65 22.35
CA ASP A 801 32.56 -9.00 21.09
C ASP A 801 31.61 -7.91 20.58
N GLY A 802 30.47 -7.74 21.24
CA GLY A 802 29.44 -6.79 20.86
C GLY A 802 28.51 -7.30 19.76
N VAL A 803 28.58 -8.58 19.41
CA VAL A 803 27.58 -9.35 18.68
C VAL A 803 26.89 -10.29 19.68
N GLY A 804 25.57 -10.43 19.60
CA GLY A 804 24.84 -11.31 20.52
C GLY A 804 24.92 -12.78 20.09
N ASP A 805 24.89 -13.71 21.05
CA ASP A 805 24.91 -15.17 20.88
C ASP A 805 23.92 -15.64 19.80
N ALA A 806 22.75 -15.00 19.73
CA ALA A 806 21.73 -15.33 18.73
C ALA A 806 22.15 -14.92 17.30
N GLN A 807 22.83 -13.78 17.15
CA GLN A 807 23.33 -13.30 15.86
C GLN A 807 24.59 -14.05 15.44
N GLU A 808 25.47 -14.40 16.37
CA GLU A 808 26.63 -15.25 16.10
C GLU A 808 26.21 -16.66 15.63
N ALA A 809 25.14 -17.21 16.21
CA ALA A 809 24.56 -18.46 15.73
C ALA A 809 24.01 -18.35 14.30
N ILE A 810 23.42 -17.20 13.94
CA ILE A 810 22.94 -16.92 12.56
C ILE A 810 24.12 -16.74 11.59
N ASP A 811 25.16 -16.04 12.02
CA ASP A 811 26.34 -15.75 11.21
C ASP A 811 27.29 -16.94 11.09
N GLY A 812 27.07 -17.99 11.88
CA GLY A 812 27.92 -19.17 11.95
C GLY A 812 29.27 -18.90 12.63
N THR A 813 29.32 -17.89 13.50
CA THR A 813 30.53 -17.43 14.19
C THR A 813 30.56 -17.94 15.64
N SER A 814 31.75 -18.03 16.24
CA SER A 814 31.95 -18.73 17.51
C SER A 814 31.53 -17.92 18.74
N LEU A 815 30.50 -18.40 19.45
CA LEU A 815 29.97 -17.89 20.75
C LEU A 815 30.97 -17.76 21.92
N THR A 816 32.24 -18.11 21.71
CA THR A 816 33.28 -18.10 22.76
C THR A 816 34.62 -17.56 22.27
N ASP A 817 34.73 -17.28 20.96
CA ASP A 817 35.97 -16.81 20.35
C ASP A 817 35.71 -15.42 19.76
N PRO A 818 36.07 -14.36 20.50
CA PRO A 818 35.77 -12.99 20.08
C PRO A 818 36.43 -12.65 18.73
N CYS A 819 37.43 -13.41 18.27
CA CYS A 819 38.08 -13.15 16.99
C CYS A 819 37.38 -13.76 15.77
N ASP A 820 36.33 -14.55 15.98
CA ASP A 820 35.52 -15.16 14.94
C ASP A 820 34.16 -14.47 14.94
N TYR A 821 34.02 -13.42 14.14
CA TYR A 821 32.80 -12.62 14.02
C TYR A 821 32.61 -12.12 12.60
N ASN A 822 31.36 -11.81 12.22
CA ASN A 822 31.06 -11.20 10.94
C ASN A 822 31.15 -9.67 11.03
N PRO A 823 32.10 -9.01 10.34
CA PRO A 823 32.27 -7.55 10.44
C PRO A 823 31.06 -6.74 9.95
N ALA A 824 30.17 -7.34 9.14
CA ALA A 824 28.98 -6.65 8.64
C ALA A 824 27.89 -6.47 9.72
N ASN A 825 27.88 -7.33 10.74
CA ASN A 825 26.85 -7.37 11.78
C ASN A 825 27.36 -6.81 13.12
N GLN A 826 28.63 -6.40 13.17
CA GLN A 826 29.19 -5.69 14.31
C GLN A 826 28.60 -4.27 14.37
N LEU A 827 27.86 -3.97 15.45
CA LEU A 827 27.33 -2.63 15.66
C LEU A 827 28.47 -1.67 16.04
N VAL A 828 28.84 -0.79 15.11
CA VAL A 828 30.00 0.11 15.19
C VAL A 828 29.99 1.05 16.41
N ASP A 829 28.81 1.33 16.99
CA ASP A 829 28.64 2.19 18.16
C ASP A 829 28.85 1.47 19.51
N TYR A 830 28.98 0.14 19.53
CA TYR A 830 29.03 -0.68 20.75
C TYR A 830 30.42 -1.26 21.03
N VAL A 831 31.43 -0.95 20.23
CA VAL A 831 32.80 -1.40 20.46
C VAL A 831 33.39 -0.64 21.66
N SER A 832 33.46 -1.28 22.83
CA SER A 832 34.07 -0.68 24.02
C SER A 832 35.51 -0.20 23.72
N ASP A 833 36.00 0.85 24.38
CA ASP A 833 37.40 1.30 24.22
C ASP A 833 38.42 0.19 24.57
N SER A 834 37.99 -0.89 25.23
CA SER A 834 38.75 -2.13 25.48
C SER A 834 38.88 -3.06 24.27
N TRP A 835 38.04 -2.93 23.26
CA TRP A 835 38.02 -3.80 22.07
C TRP A 835 38.92 -3.32 20.93
N LYS A 836 39.34 -2.05 20.96
CA LYS A 836 40.44 -1.58 20.10
C LYS A 836 41.81 -2.19 20.45
N ASP A 837 41.87 -3.02 21.50
CA ASP A 837 43.10 -3.46 22.16
C ASP A 837 43.34 -4.99 22.10
N LEU A 838 42.59 -5.72 21.27
CA LEU A 838 42.85 -7.14 20.99
C LEU A 838 42.89 -7.36 19.47
N ASP A 839 44.09 -7.27 18.87
CA ASP A 839 44.27 -7.68 17.48
C ASP A 839 44.09 -9.20 17.36
N CYS A 840 43.22 -9.60 16.44
CA CYS A 840 42.98 -11.01 16.12
C CYS A 840 44.01 -11.56 15.10
N ASP A 841 45.13 -10.85 14.89
CA ASP A 841 46.23 -11.25 13.99
C ASP A 841 47.48 -11.77 14.73
N GLY A 842 47.48 -11.71 16.06
CA GLY A 842 48.52 -12.28 16.92
C GLY A 842 49.76 -11.40 17.08
N THR A 843 49.64 -10.11 16.78
CA THR A 843 50.69 -9.10 17.01
C THR A 843 50.64 -8.57 18.45
N ASP A 844 51.69 -7.86 18.89
CA ASP A 844 51.70 -7.21 20.21
C ASP A 844 51.32 -5.74 20.00
N PRO A 845 50.16 -5.25 20.47
CA PRO A 845 49.69 -3.89 20.18
C PRO A 845 50.58 -2.77 20.79
N LEU A 846 51.55 -3.12 21.65
CA LEU A 846 52.59 -2.19 22.13
C LEU A 846 53.85 -2.17 21.26
N ASN A 847 53.98 -3.09 20.30
CA ASN A 847 55.07 -3.19 19.35
C ASN A 847 54.57 -2.93 17.93
N VAL A 848 54.82 -1.74 17.40
CA VAL A 848 54.30 -1.31 16.09
C VAL A 848 54.90 -2.05 14.86
N ASP A 849 55.79 -3.01 15.07
CA ASP A 849 56.56 -3.79 14.07
C ASP A 849 57.00 -5.09 14.75
N THR A 850 56.10 -6.07 14.76
CA THR A 850 56.18 -7.29 15.58
C THR A 850 57.34 -8.19 15.17
N ASP A 851 57.65 -8.26 13.88
CA ASP A 851 58.75 -9.09 13.37
C ASP A 851 60.07 -8.33 13.15
N GLY A 852 60.04 -6.99 13.24
CA GLY A 852 61.19 -6.10 13.22
C GLY A 852 61.80 -5.89 11.83
N ASP A 853 61.05 -6.09 10.76
CA ASP A 853 61.52 -5.95 9.38
C ASP A 853 61.50 -4.49 8.86
N GLY A 854 60.84 -3.60 9.61
CA GLY A 854 60.71 -2.16 9.33
C GLY A 854 59.41 -1.73 8.66
N VAL A 855 58.46 -2.63 8.40
CA VAL A 855 57.08 -2.31 8.01
C VAL A 855 56.17 -2.39 9.25
N PRO A 856 55.39 -1.35 9.57
CA PRO A 856 54.48 -1.42 10.70
C PRO A 856 53.41 -2.49 10.49
N ASP A 857 53.01 -3.19 11.56
CA ASP A 857 52.10 -4.37 11.49
C ASP A 857 50.82 -4.09 10.69
N ASN A 858 50.24 -2.89 10.83
CA ASN A 858 49.03 -2.49 10.10
C ASN A 858 49.24 -2.24 8.58
N LEU A 859 50.49 -2.23 8.12
CA LEU A 859 50.89 -2.10 6.72
C LEU A 859 51.64 -3.35 6.23
N ASP A 860 51.85 -4.32 7.12
CA ASP A 860 52.55 -5.56 6.86
C ASP A 860 51.54 -6.67 6.50
N LYS A 861 51.80 -7.39 5.41
CA LYS A 861 50.98 -8.52 4.97
C LYS A 861 51.36 -9.83 5.68
N CYS A 862 52.50 -9.88 6.35
CA CYS A 862 52.97 -11.01 7.14
C CYS A 862 53.60 -10.52 8.47
N PRO A 863 52.83 -9.90 9.38
CA PRO A 863 53.34 -9.17 10.57
C PRO A 863 54.17 -10.00 11.57
N LEU A 864 54.17 -11.32 11.42
CA LEU A 864 54.87 -12.27 12.29
C LEU A 864 56.11 -12.92 11.63
N VAL A 865 56.43 -12.58 10.37
CA VAL A 865 57.45 -13.27 9.57
C VAL A 865 58.33 -12.27 8.81
N PRO A 866 59.58 -12.02 9.27
CA PRO A 866 60.40 -10.92 8.77
C PRO A 866 60.59 -10.93 7.25
N GLY A 867 60.10 -9.87 6.60
CA GLY A 867 60.34 -9.59 5.19
C GLY A 867 61.77 -9.12 4.89
N PHE A 868 62.07 -8.92 3.60
CA PHE A 868 63.41 -8.48 3.16
C PHE A 868 63.35 -7.06 2.60
N ASN A 869 64.08 -6.13 3.22
CA ASN A 869 64.17 -4.71 2.82
C ASN A 869 62.82 -3.95 2.87
N GLY A 870 62.03 -4.08 3.94
CA GLY A 870 60.80 -3.30 4.12
C GLY A 870 59.68 -3.70 3.16
N MET A 871 59.62 -4.98 2.80
CA MET A 871 58.55 -5.59 2.01
C MET A 871 57.97 -6.68 2.91
N GLY A 872 56.92 -6.36 3.65
CA GLY A 872 56.46 -7.12 4.83
C GLY A 872 56.27 -8.64 4.70
N CYS A 873 56.26 -9.23 3.50
CA CYS A 873 56.28 -10.68 3.33
C CYS A 873 57.55 -11.20 2.63
N PRO A 874 58.05 -12.41 2.98
CA PRO A 874 59.08 -13.10 2.20
C PRO A 874 58.57 -13.46 0.80
N ILE A 875 59.31 -13.05 -0.24
CA ILE A 875 59.01 -13.46 -1.63
C ILE A 875 59.25 -14.96 -1.82
N THR A 876 58.17 -15.76 -1.90
CA THR A 876 58.22 -17.15 -2.36
C THR A 876 58.20 -17.16 -3.89
N THR A 877 59.25 -17.71 -4.50
CA THR A 877 59.33 -17.93 -5.95
C THR A 877 58.37 -19.04 -6.36
N ASP A 878 57.17 -18.69 -6.80
CA ASP A 878 56.39 -19.38 -7.83
C ASP A 878 55.08 -18.63 -8.05
N LEU A 879 54.98 -17.86 -9.14
CA LEU A 879 53.78 -17.73 -10.01
C LEU A 879 54.01 -16.70 -11.13
N ASN A 880 53.42 -17.03 -12.29
CA ASN A 880 53.64 -16.44 -13.61
C ASN A 880 53.12 -15.01 -13.74
N VAL A 881 53.89 -14.17 -14.44
CA VAL A 881 53.51 -12.82 -14.86
C VAL A 881 52.64 -12.89 -16.11
N THR A 882 51.33 -13.00 -15.93
CA THR A 882 50.30 -12.51 -16.86
C THR A 882 49.05 -12.26 -16.04
N ASP A 883 48.96 -11.10 -15.39
CA ASP A 883 47.71 -10.38 -15.08
C ASP A 883 48.03 -9.17 -14.19
N ILE A 884 48.44 -8.08 -14.86
CA ILE A 884 48.25 -6.73 -14.32
C ILE A 884 47.64 -5.93 -15.46
N ASN A 885 46.30 -5.91 -15.51
CA ASN A 885 45.54 -4.98 -16.32
C ASN A 885 45.08 -3.84 -15.40
N VAL A 886 45.86 -2.76 -15.33
CA VAL A 886 45.44 -1.50 -14.68
C VAL A 886 44.72 -0.66 -15.73
N PRO A 887 43.50 -0.16 -15.46
CA PRO A 887 42.75 0.62 -16.43
C PRO A 887 43.37 2.01 -16.64
N VAL A 888 43.65 2.32 -17.90
CA VAL A 888 44.08 3.65 -18.35
C VAL A 888 42.83 4.49 -18.64
N LYS A 889 42.63 5.59 -17.90
CA LYS A 889 41.73 6.66 -18.32
C LYS A 889 42.40 8.01 -18.09
N GLY A 890 42.68 8.74 -19.16
CA GLY A 890 43.16 10.12 -19.07
C GLY A 890 43.82 10.65 -20.34
N SER A 891 43.03 11.24 -21.22
CA SER A 891 43.52 12.20 -22.21
C SER A 891 42.41 13.15 -22.67
N VAL A 892 42.44 14.42 -22.22
CA VAL A 892 42.33 15.62 -23.07
C VAL A 892 43.12 16.77 -22.41
N ALA A 893 43.83 17.53 -23.24
CA ALA A 893 44.76 18.60 -22.91
C ALA A 893 44.09 19.97 -22.68
N THR A 894 44.73 20.83 -21.87
CA THR A 894 44.90 22.26 -22.19
C THR A 894 46.25 22.77 -21.66
N ASN A 895 46.94 23.52 -22.54
CA ASN A 895 48.11 24.31 -22.21
C ASN A 895 47.69 25.53 -21.38
N ASP A 896 48.40 25.85 -20.30
CA ASP A 896 48.77 27.24 -20.07
C ASP A 896 50.12 27.39 -19.36
N VAL A 897 50.92 28.29 -19.91
CA VAL A 897 52.34 28.53 -19.58
C VAL A 897 52.43 29.75 -18.69
N VAL A 898 52.96 29.64 -17.46
CA VAL A 898 53.70 30.74 -16.80
C VAL A 898 54.75 30.17 -15.82
N PRO A 899 55.98 30.74 -15.69
CA PRO A 899 57.18 29.99 -15.36
C PRO A 899 57.70 30.13 -13.91
N ALA A 900 58.47 29.10 -13.54
CA ALA A 900 59.67 29.03 -12.70
C ALA A 900 60.10 30.24 -11.86
N GLY A 901 60.40 29.96 -10.59
CA GLY A 901 61.38 30.73 -9.82
C GLY A 901 61.51 30.34 -8.36
N GLN A 902 62.31 29.30 -8.10
CA GLN A 902 63.31 29.20 -7.02
C GLN A 902 62.89 29.61 -5.58
N LEU A 903 63.12 28.82 -4.53
CA LEU A 903 64.42 28.23 -4.16
C LEU A 903 64.23 27.42 -2.85
N MET A 904 64.94 26.30 -2.74
CA MET A 904 65.56 25.71 -1.53
C MET A 904 64.72 25.46 -0.27
N VAL A 905 64.43 24.20 0.12
CA VAL A 905 65.33 23.12 0.62
C VAL A 905 65.57 23.19 2.13
N LEU A 906 65.14 22.10 2.79
CA LEU A 906 65.52 21.52 4.09
C LEU A 906 65.07 22.29 5.36
N GLN A 907 64.49 21.63 6.36
CA GLN A 907 64.68 20.24 6.80
C GLN A 907 63.42 19.39 6.74
#